data_AF-A0A3A9FEV4-F1
#
_entry.id   AF-A0A3A9FEV4-F1
#
_cell.length_a   1.000
_cell.length_b   1.000
_cell.length_c   1.000
_cell.angle_alpha   90.00
_cell.angle_beta   90.00
_cell.angle_gamma   90.00
#
_symmetry.space_group_name_H-M   'P 1'
#
loop_
_entity.id
_entity.type
_entity.pdbx_description
1 polymer ?
#
loop_
_entity_poly.entity_id
_entity_poly.type
_entity_poly.pdbx_seq_one_letter_code
_entity_poly.pdbx_strand_id
1 'polypeptide(L)'
;MQDRLSTVKNILVHVAVLTVIFIISVIGFARWVNQTAPSTAQAMEYSTFPLVYMQNKGVNYNCLHGYAREMDVNYIRDTVTVLPESHSLNVSIQPFDTNIESVSYEVVKLDGSQSLENTNVIRFEEKDNYLNATLQIQNHMLLEQEYILKIQITAGGREIYYYTRLLLEDGLHLEDYLNFVTGFYEKCVNKTDQESLGAVVEPNERTGKSKSLAYMDIHDSVYQLMWGDVNPQIYYKPTPSLVDINGTTASFVLNYRVSAVNQAGVSDIYNIEEFYRLRYTDTRVFLLDFTRRTQETFRPDQGVLETAGINLGISNTDVEFKFDEKKKTVAFVQENELWEYRINGGKLTRIFGFPQQENMDYRDFYDQNNIKVLRVEESGNILFAVSGYMNRGKREGENGIGFYSYEEASATVEEILFVQTMESYDMLKLDIDALAYVTDNRENCYILLEGIIYRINLNTREYERVVDGIRNGCYASSESNRYFSWLKEGERYDSRTLYTMDFETGSVREMTCGEDERIRPICFMGEDLVYGSARTSEINTTDVGNEVFPMYRLAIVNKEGEEIKNYQPSGIYVMSTEQTNNMLRLKRATGQAGVYTETTEDQIVSTSMEEDVVYGVATKEDSIKQTEILLRVGTEIRDKNPQQVNSKVLVYDNSRTVFIPGNSDRENLYYVYAGGKLESQWPTAAEAVRRADEQVGVVINNAKEFVWERGNKPAVSKIKVENIPDIVKTGTMDIEALEASLGRDAIGLTGCTLEQVLYFVGQGHPVIGAMPGKVVIITGYDDYGNLILLNPGETETYFWGPEDSKRDFEAAGNRFVSYLDTEIR
;
A
#
# COMPACT_ATOMS: atom_id res chain seq x y z
N MET A 1 31.37 -26.26 81.59
CA MET A 1 31.84 -25.07 80.84
C MET A 1 32.27 -25.42 79.42
N GLN A 2 32.91 -26.57 79.19
CA GLN A 2 33.28 -27.06 77.84
C GLN A 2 32.08 -27.33 76.90
N ASP A 3 30.95 -27.85 77.38
CA ASP A 3 29.75 -28.08 76.53
C ASP A 3 29.06 -26.80 76.04
N ARG A 4 29.13 -25.70 76.81
CA ARG A 4 28.60 -24.41 76.35
C ARG A 4 29.50 -23.79 75.28
N LEU A 5 30.82 -24.01 75.35
CA LEU A 5 31.77 -23.54 74.35
C LEU A 5 31.64 -24.31 73.03
N SER A 6 31.41 -25.63 73.05
CA SER A 6 31.20 -26.42 71.82
C SER A 6 29.89 -26.05 71.11
N THR A 7 28.82 -25.81 71.86
CA THR A 7 27.52 -25.38 71.33
C THR A 7 27.61 -23.99 70.68
N VAL A 8 28.26 -23.03 71.34
CA VAL A 8 28.47 -21.67 70.80
C VAL A 8 29.37 -21.70 69.55
N LYS A 9 30.41 -22.56 69.55
CA LYS A 9 31.30 -22.72 68.39
C LYS A 9 30.57 -23.34 67.19
N ASN A 10 29.69 -24.32 67.41
CA ASN A 10 28.86 -24.88 66.35
C ASN A 10 27.86 -23.86 65.81
N ILE A 11 27.23 -23.04 66.65
CA ILE A 11 26.32 -21.97 66.19
C ILE A 11 27.09 -20.95 65.35
N LEU A 12 28.29 -20.52 65.80
CA LEU A 12 29.15 -19.61 65.04
C LEU A 12 29.57 -20.18 63.68
N VAL A 13 29.89 -21.48 63.60
CA VAL A 13 30.21 -22.14 62.34
C VAL A 13 29.00 -22.19 61.40
N HIS A 14 27.80 -22.51 61.91
CA HIS A 14 26.58 -22.51 61.09
C HIS A 14 26.23 -21.11 60.58
N VAL A 15 26.35 -20.07 61.42
CA VAL A 15 26.13 -18.67 61.00
C VAL A 15 27.15 -18.26 59.94
N ALA A 16 28.43 -18.64 60.10
CA ALA A 16 29.46 -18.32 59.11
C ALA A 16 29.21 -19.03 57.77
N VAL A 17 28.85 -20.31 57.79
CA VAL A 17 28.54 -21.09 56.58
C VAL A 17 27.30 -20.53 55.88
N LEU A 18 26.22 -20.23 56.60
CA LEU A 18 25.02 -19.63 56.03
C LEU A 18 25.29 -18.25 55.44
N THR A 19 26.15 -17.45 56.08
CA THR A 19 26.56 -16.13 55.56
C THR A 19 27.37 -16.28 54.27
N VAL A 20 28.28 -17.26 54.19
CA VAL A 20 29.05 -17.54 52.97
C VAL A 20 28.15 -18.04 51.84
N ILE A 21 27.20 -18.94 52.13
CA ILE A 21 26.22 -19.41 51.15
C ILE A 21 25.36 -18.24 50.67
N PHE A 22 24.88 -17.38 51.57
CA PHE A 22 24.12 -16.19 51.21
C PHE A 22 24.93 -15.25 50.31
N ILE A 23 26.20 -14.97 50.63
CA ILE A 23 27.07 -14.13 49.81
C ILE A 23 27.31 -14.77 48.44
N ILE A 24 27.56 -16.08 48.36
CA ILE A 24 27.74 -16.79 47.08
C ILE A 24 26.45 -16.76 46.25
N SER A 25 25.29 -16.97 46.87
CA SER A 25 23.99 -16.88 46.20
C SER A 25 23.69 -15.46 45.73
N VAL A 26 23.99 -14.42 46.52
CA VAL A 26 23.83 -13.02 46.12
C VAL A 26 24.78 -12.66 44.99
N ILE A 27 26.03 -13.10 45.02
CA ILE A 27 26.99 -12.88 43.92
C ILE A 27 26.57 -13.65 42.66
N GLY A 28 26.03 -14.86 42.82
CA GLY A 28 25.47 -15.67 41.73
C GLY A 28 24.26 -15.00 41.08
N PHE A 29 23.28 -14.58 41.89
CA PHE A 29 22.12 -13.81 41.43
C PHE A 29 22.52 -12.46 40.84
N ALA A 30 23.45 -11.73 41.43
CA ALA A 30 23.93 -10.45 40.91
C ALA A 30 24.65 -10.61 39.58
N ARG A 31 25.43 -11.68 39.37
CA ARG A 31 26.03 -11.99 38.07
C ARG A 31 25.01 -12.43 37.03
N TRP A 32 23.99 -13.19 37.43
CA TRP A 32 22.93 -13.64 36.54
C TRP A 32 22.01 -12.48 36.12
N VAL A 33 21.67 -11.58 37.05
CA VAL A 33 20.86 -10.37 36.80
C VAL A 33 21.66 -9.30 36.05
N ASN A 34 22.97 -9.15 36.29
CA ASN A 34 23.82 -8.17 35.60
C ASN A 34 24.44 -8.69 34.28
N GLN A 35 24.13 -9.92 33.83
CA GLN A 35 24.58 -10.40 32.51
C GLN A 35 23.79 -9.78 31.35
N THR A 36 22.59 -9.26 31.62
CA THR A 36 21.84 -8.36 30.74
C THR A 36 22.13 -6.93 31.15
N ALA A 37 22.66 -6.11 30.24
CA ALA A 37 22.73 -4.66 30.45
C ALA A 37 21.32 -4.16 30.87
N PRO A 38 21.20 -3.27 31.87
CA PRO A 38 19.91 -2.77 32.28
C PRO A 38 19.26 -2.03 31.11
N SER A 39 18.08 -2.50 30.67
CA SER A 39 17.27 -1.82 29.67
C SER A 39 16.91 -0.42 30.19
N THR A 40 17.30 0.62 29.45
CA THR A 40 16.92 2.01 29.79
C THR A 40 15.69 2.41 28.99
N ALA A 41 14.65 2.87 29.68
CA ALA A 41 13.48 3.48 29.04
C ALA A 41 13.78 4.93 28.68
N GLN A 42 13.76 5.26 27.39
CA GLN A 42 14.07 6.60 26.89
C GLN A 42 13.00 7.08 25.90
N ALA A 43 12.97 8.39 25.62
CA ALA A 43 12.21 8.89 24.47
C ALA A 43 12.89 8.39 23.17
N MET A 44 12.10 8.18 22.11
CA MET A 44 12.65 7.83 20.81
C MET A 44 13.54 8.97 20.30
N GLU A 45 14.70 8.62 19.73
CA GLU A 45 15.68 9.58 19.22
C GLU A 45 15.11 10.40 18.04
N TYR A 46 15.65 11.61 17.85
CA TYR A 46 15.31 12.52 16.75
C TYR A 46 15.80 11.99 15.40
N SER A 47 15.17 12.43 14.31
CA SER A 47 15.62 12.17 12.94
C SER A 47 16.96 12.86 12.66
N THR A 48 17.91 12.13 12.09
CA THR A 48 19.29 12.57 11.80
C THR A 48 19.63 12.57 10.32
N PHE A 49 18.88 11.84 9.49
CA PHE A 49 19.20 11.72 8.06
C PHE A 49 18.93 13.02 7.30
N PRO A 50 19.79 13.38 6.32
CA PRO A 50 19.53 14.49 5.44
C PRO A 50 18.41 14.17 4.44
N LEU A 51 17.80 15.22 3.87
CA LEU A 51 16.86 15.09 2.75
C LEU A 51 17.53 15.54 1.45
N VAL A 52 17.19 14.88 0.33
CA VAL A 52 17.68 15.24 -1.00
C VAL A 52 16.51 15.68 -1.86
N TYR A 53 16.64 16.84 -2.51
CA TYR A 53 15.64 17.40 -3.40
C TYR A 53 16.20 17.49 -4.81
N MET A 54 15.39 17.08 -5.78
CA MET A 54 15.69 17.35 -7.19
C MET A 54 15.30 18.79 -7.52
N GLN A 55 16.00 19.42 -8.47
CA GLN A 55 15.76 20.82 -8.82
C GLN A 55 15.52 21.02 -10.30
N ASN A 56 14.42 21.73 -10.61
CA ASN A 56 14.15 22.24 -11.95
C ASN A 56 14.06 23.77 -11.90
N LYS A 57 14.97 24.47 -12.60
CA LYS A 57 15.05 25.96 -12.63
C LYS A 57 14.96 26.64 -11.26
N GLY A 58 15.53 26.01 -10.21
CA GLY A 58 15.55 26.53 -8.85
C GLY A 58 14.32 26.20 -8.00
N VAL A 59 13.35 25.44 -8.54
CA VAL A 59 12.22 24.87 -7.78
C VAL A 59 12.60 23.46 -7.33
N ASN A 60 12.47 23.18 -6.03
CA ASN A 60 12.63 21.84 -5.48
C ASN A 60 11.40 20.98 -5.82
N TYR A 61 11.64 19.77 -6.26
CA TYR A 61 10.66 18.70 -6.45
C TYR A 61 11.31 17.37 -6.08
N ASN A 62 10.52 16.31 -5.88
CA ASN A 62 11.00 14.98 -5.44
C ASN A 62 11.88 15.06 -4.19
N CYS A 63 11.24 15.10 -3.01
CA CYS A 63 11.94 15.00 -1.72
C CYS A 63 12.26 13.53 -1.42
N LEU A 64 13.51 13.13 -1.66
CA LEU A 64 14.00 11.78 -1.45
C LEU A 64 14.39 11.56 0.02
N HIS A 65 13.97 10.43 0.57
CA HIS A 65 14.29 9.97 1.92
C HIS A 65 15.38 8.90 1.87
N GLY A 66 16.26 8.91 2.88
CA GLY A 66 17.48 8.11 2.88
C GLY A 66 17.30 6.74 3.52
N TYR A 67 17.66 5.68 2.82
CA TYR A 67 17.73 4.34 3.39
C TYR A 67 19.06 4.13 4.11
N ALA A 68 19.02 3.50 5.28
CA ALA A 68 20.21 3.19 6.08
C ALA A 68 21.08 2.07 5.48
N ARG A 69 20.57 1.42 4.43
CA ARG A 69 21.22 0.33 3.69
C ARG A 69 20.86 0.42 2.23
N GLU A 70 21.74 -0.12 1.40
CA GLU A 70 21.46 -0.24 -0.02
C GLU A 70 20.28 -1.19 -0.25
N MET A 71 19.26 -0.69 -0.93
CA MET A 71 18.08 -1.41 -1.36
C MET A 71 18.30 -2.03 -2.74
N ASP A 72 17.68 -3.19 -2.99
CA ASP A 72 17.57 -3.74 -4.35
C ASP A 72 16.58 -2.87 -5.15
N VAL A 73 17.08 -2.27 -6.23
CA VAL A 73 16.32 -1.36 -7.07
C VAL A 73 15.09 -2.02 -7.71
N ASN A 74 15.02 -3.35 -7.79
CA ASN A 74 13.84 -4.08 -8.26
C ASN A 74 12.61 -3.90 -7.36
N TYR A 75 12.80 -3.49 -6.11
CA TYR A 75 11.73 -3.19 -5.17
C TYR A 75 11.46 -1.69 -5.02
N ILE A 76 12.21 -0.85 -5.72
CA ILE A 76 12.07 0.60 -5.65
C ILE A 76 11.27 1.10 -6.86
N ARG A 77 10.10 1.67 -6.57
CA ARG A 77 9.30 2.47 -7.51
C ARG A 77 8.84 3.75 -6.81
N ASP A 78 9.76 4.69 -6.72
CA ASP A 78 9.54 6.02 -6.12
C ASP A 78 9.25 7.05 -7.24
N THR A 79 9.58 8.32 -7.00
CA THR A 79 9.46 9.42 -7.96
C THR A 79 10.25 9.20 -9.25
N VAL A 80 9.85 9.91 -10.31
CA VAL A 80 10.60 10.04 -11.56
C VAL A 80 11.21 11.43 -11.69
N THR A 81 12.44 11.48 -12.18
CA THR A 81 13.22 12.70 -12.39
C THR A 81 13.56 12.83 -13.86
N VAL A 82 13.27 13.98 -14.45
CA VAL A 82 13.57 14.26 -15.85
C VAL A 82 15.02 14.75 -15.97
N LEU A 83 15.82 14.05 -16.77
CA LEU A 83 17.17 14.46 -17.16
C LEU A 83 17.08 15.25 -18.47
N PRO A 84 17.44 16.55 -18.51
CA PRO A 84 17.48 17.32 -19.75
C PRO A 84 18.63 16.86 -20.66
N GLU A 85 18.58 17.20 -21.96
CA GLU A 85 19.64 16.91 -22.94
C GLU A 85 21.02 17.51 -22.59
N SER A 86 21.08 18.47 -21.67
CA SER A 86 22.36 18.98 -21.14
C SER A 86 23.08 17.97 -20.26
N HIS A 87 22.43 16.85 -19.92
CA HIS A 87 22.83 15.85 -18.94
C HIS A 87 23.26 16.44 -17.59
N SER A 88 22.76 17.63 -17.27
CA SER A 88 23.06 18.34 -16.03
C SER A 88 21.84 18.32 -15.11
N LEU A 89 21.96 17.62 -14.00
CA LEU A 89 20.89 17.44 -13.03
C LEU A 89 21.22 18.17 -11.72
N ASN A 90 20.39 19.13 -11.34
CA ASN A 90 20.60 19.89 -10.11
C ASN A 90 19.95 19.19 -8.91
N VAL A 91 20.66 19.15 -7.79
CA VAL A 91 20.20 18.60 -6.52
C VAL A 91 20.46 19.58 -5.38
N SER A 92 19.61 19.52 -4.36
CA SER A 92 19.75 20.27 -3.11
C SER A 92 19.68 19.31 -1.94
N ILE A 93 20.65 19.38 -1.04
CA ILE A 93 20.74 18.49 0.13
C ILE A 93 20.50 19.34 1.37
N GLN A 94 19.53 18.96 2.19
CA GLN A 94 19.26 19.57 3.48
C GLN A 94 19.92 18.73 4.59
N PRO A 95 21.05 19.19 5.18
CA PRO A 95 21.82 18.44 6.17
C PRO A 95 21.17 18.37 7.55
N PHE A 96 20.28 19.32 7.88
CA PHE A 96 19.83 19.57 9.25
C PHE A 96 21.02 19.75 10.20
N ASP A 97 21.10 18.95 11.27
CA ASP A 97 22.19 19.00 12.26
C ASP A 97 23.34 18.03 11.95
N THR A 98 23.30 17.33 10.79
CA THR A 98 24.25 16.28 10.44
C THR A 98 25.28 16.77 9.43
N ASN A 99 26.57 16.55 9.72
CA ASN A 99 27.65 16.90 8.79
C ASN A 99 27.70 15.95 7.59
N ILE A 100 27.68 16.51 6.38
CA ILE A 100 27.86 15.78 5.12
C ILE A 100 29.36 15.61 4.85
N GLU A 101 29.80 14.36 4.68
CA GLU A 101 31.20 13.98 4.47
C GLU A 101 31.52 13.76 3.00
N SER A 102 30.61 13.09 2.27
CA SER A 102 30.75 12.82 0.84
C SER A 102 29.39 12.59 0.18
N VAL A 103 29.34 12.82 -1.14
CA VAL A 103 28.20 12.48 -1.98
C VAL A 103 28.71 11.83 -3.26
N SER A 104 28.12 10.70 -3.64
CA SER A 104 28.33 10.04 -4.92
C SER A 104 26.99 9.68 -5.54
N TYR A 105 26.96 9.44 -6.84
CA TYR A 105 25.78 8.93 -7.52
C TYR A 105 26.13 7.82 -8.50
N GLU A 106 25.14 6.99 -8.79
CA GLU A 106 25.23 5.86 -9.68
C GLU A 106 23.97 5.83 -10.55
N VAL A 107 24.14 5.61 -11.86
CA VAL A 107 23.02 5.39 -12.79
C VAL A 107 23.01 3.91 -13.16
N VAL A 108 21.89 3.23 -12.88
CA VAL A 108 21.73 1.80 -13.14
C VAL A 108 20.50 1.54 -14.01
N LYS A 109 20.50 0.43 -14.76
CA LYS A 109 19.30 -0.04 -15.46
C LYS A 109 18.15 -0.29 -14.49
N LEU A 110 16.92 -0.21 -15.01
CA LEU A 110 15.71 -0.37 -14.21
C LEU A 110 15.68 -1.72 -13.46
N ASP A 111 16.17 -2.80 -14.07
CA ASP A 111 16.29 -4.14 -13.49
C ASP A 111 17.47 -4.33 -12.50
N GLY A 112 18.29 -3.30 -12.31
CA GLY A 112 19.50 -3.35 -11.48
C GLY A 112 20.64 -4.20 -12.06
N SER A 113 20.50 -4.76 -13.27
CA SER A 113 21.46 -5.71 -13.84
C SER A 113 22.80 -5.08 -14.21
N GLN A 114 22.81 -3.77 -14.48
CA GLN A 114 23.97 -3.06 -15.00
C GLN A 114 24.06 -1.63 -14.46
N SER A 115 25.23 -1.30 -13.90
CA SER A 115 25.66 0.06 -13.63
C SER A 115 26.25 0.70 -14.89
N LEU A 116 25.76 1.88 -15.25
CA LEU A 116 26.18 2.66 -16.41
C LEU A 116 27.23 3.72 -16.07
N GLU A 117 27.17 4.23 -14.84
CA GLU A 117 28.07 5.25 -14.32
C GLU A 117 28.09 5.21 -12.79
N ASN A 118 29.25 5.49 -12.19
CA ASN A 118 29.39 5.78 -10.77
C ASN A 118 30.39 6.93 -10.59
N THR A 119 29.94 8.03 -9.98
CA THR A 119 30.69 9.30 -9.94
C THR A 119 30.61 9.98 -8.58
N ASN A 120 31.75 10.47 -8.08
CA ASN A 120 31.84 11.29 -6.87
C ASN A 120 31.53 12.76 -7.18
N VAL A 121 30.71 13.39 -6.33
CA VAL A 121 30.39 14.82 -6.42
C VAL A 121 31.44 15.60 -5.63
N ILE A 122 32.17 16.49 -6.31
CA ILE A 122 33.31 17.23 -5.72
C ILE A 122 33.09 18.74 -5.61
N ARG A 123 31.94 19.25 -6.09
CA ARG A 123 31.60 20.68 -6.06
C ARG A 123 30.22 20.86 -5.42
N PHE A 124 30.19 21.67 -4.37
CA PHE A 124 28.97 22.04 -3.66
C PHE A 124 28.94 23.54 -3.45
N GLU A 125 27.73 24.10 -3.46
CA GLU A 125 27.46 25.48 -3.09
C GLU A 125 26.51 25.51 -1.91
N GLU A 126 27.01 26.00 -0.77
CA GLU A 126 26.21 26.17 0.43
C GLU A 126 25.38 27.46 0.33
N LYS A 127 24.06 27.32 0.47
CA LYS A 127 23.11 28.44 0.44
C LYS A 127 21.88 28.12 1.28
N ASP A 128 21.48 29.04 2.14
CA ASP A 128 20.26 28.95 2.98
C ASP A 128 20.17 27.65 3.82
N ASN A 129 21.31 27.15 4.33
CA ASN A 129 21.47 25.86 5.01
C ASN A 129 21.23 24.61 4.12
N TYR A 130 21.35 24.75 2.80
CA TYR A 130 21.35 23.65 1.85
C TYR A 130 22.72 23.54 1.16
N LEU A 131 23.10 22.31 0.82
CA LEU A 131 24.23 22.00 -0.05
C LEU A 131 23.70 21.72 -1.46
N ASN A 132 23.95 22.62 -2.40
CA ASN A 132 23.50 22.47 -3.79
C ASN A 132 24.64 21.90 -4.64
N ALA A 133 24.30 21.01 -5.57
CA ALA A 133 25.25 20.43 -6.51
C ALA A 133 24.60 20.19 -7.89
N THR A 134 25.44 20.09 -8.91
CA THR A 134 25.03 19.65 -10.26
C THR A 134 25.69 18.31 -10.55
N LEU A 135 24.89 17.28 -10.74
CA LEU A 135 25.30 15.97 -11.21
C LEU A 135 25.46 16.04 -12.75
N GLN A 136 26.60 15.60 -13.25
CA GLN A 136 26.95 15.63 -14.67
C GLN A 136 26.87 14.21 -15.23
N ILE A 137 25.67 13.80 -15.60
CA ILE A 137 25.38 12.42 -16.02
C ILE A 137 26.02 12.13 -17.38
N GLN A 138 26.61 10.95 -17.56
CA GLN A 138 27.18 10.54 -18.84
C GLN A 138 26.09 10.13 -19.83
N ASN A 139 26.39 10.29 -21.13
CA ASN A 139 25.45 9.97 -22.20
C ASN A 139 25.47 8.46 -22.52
N HIS A 140 25.02 7.65 -21.56
CA HIS A 140 24.86 6.19 -21.70
C HIS A 140 23.39 5.73 -21.67
N MET A 141 22.45 6.65 -21.42
CA MET A 141 21.02 6.37 -21.37
C MET A 141 20.38 6.51 -22.76
N LEU A 142 19.34 5.72 -23.02
CA LEU A 142 18.48 5.88 -24.18
C LEU A 142 17.36 6.89 -23.89
N LEU A 143 16.88 7.55 -24.95
CA LEU A 143 15.71 8.43 -24.88
C LEU A 143 14.45 7.61 -24.56
N GLU A 144 13.50 8.21 -23.83
CA GLU A 144 12.20 7.59 -23.50
C GLU A 144 12.32 6.30 -22.67
N GLN A 145 13.50 5.99 -22.15
CA GLN A 145 13.76 4.84 -21.28
C GLN A 145 14.07 5.29 -19.85
N GLU A 146 13.45 4.60 -18.89
CA GLU A 146 13.69 4.82 -17.47
C GLU A 146 14.90 4.04 -16.95
N TYR A 147 15.67 4.71 -16.09
CA TYR A 147 16.80 4.17 -15.33
C TYR A 147 16.58 4.48 -13.84
N ILE A 148 17.47 4.02 -12.96
CA ILE A 148 17.48 4.41 -11.55
C ILE A 148 18.71 5.26 -11.29
N LEU A 149 18.49 6.42 -10.68
CA LEU A 149 19.53 7.23 -10.05
C LEU A 149 19.61 6.87 -8.58
N LYS A 150 20.74 6.30 -8.17
CA LYS A 150 21.10 6.06 -6.78
C LYS A 150 22.05 7.18 -6.33
N ILE A 151 21.69 7.91 -5.28
CA ILE A 151 22.58 8.89 -4.63
C ILE A 151 22.99 8.29 -3.29
N GLN A 152 24.29 8.25 -3.03
CA GLN A 152 24.83 7.84 -1.74
C GLN A 152 25.43 9.06 -1.05
N ILE A 153 25.02 9.30 0.19
CA ILE A 153 25.56 10.35 1.04
C ILE A 153 26.21 9.69 2.25
N THR A 154 27.46 10.05 2.53
CA THR A 154 28.06 9.74 3.84
C THR A 154 27.82 10.92 4.77
N ALA A 155 27.09 10.71 5.86
CA ALA A 155 26.74 11.75 6.81
C ALA A 155 26.76 11.21 8.24
N GLY A 156 27.40 11.93 9.17
CA GLY A 156 27.51 11.49 10.57
C GLY A 156 28.15 10.10 10.75
N GLY A 157 29.09 9.73 9.88
CA GLY A 157 29.74 8.41 9.85
C GLY A 157 28.87 7.25 9.35
N ARG A 158 27.71 7.52 8.74
CA ARG A 158 26.81 6.53 8.14
C ARG A 158 26.71 6.70 6.64
N GLU A 159 26.58 5.60 5.90
CA GLU A 159 26.22 5.61 4.49
C GLU A 159 24.69 5.60 4.36
N ILE A 160 24.16 6.51 3.55
CA ILE A 160 22.72 6.72 3.37
C ILE A 160 22.42 6.74 1.88
N TYR A 161 21.42 5.98 1.45
CA TYR A 161 21.12 5.73 0.03
C TYR A 161 19.76 6.31 -0.35
N TYR A 162 19.71 7.03 -1.47
CA TYR A 162 18.51 7.68 -1.99
C TYR A 162 18.28 7.20 -3.42
N TYR A 163 17.01 7.11 -3.82
CA TYR A 163 16.64 6.54 -5.11
C TYR A 163 15.59 7.40 -5.80
N THR A 164 15.70 7.54 -7.12
CA THR A 164 14.63 8.05 -7.99
C THR A 164 14.76 7.37 -9.35
N ARG A 165 13.65 7.21 -10.06
CA ARG A 165 13.70 6.90 -11.49
C ARG A 165 14.26 8.10 -12.24
N LEU A 166 14.98 7.85 -13.32
CA LEU A 166 15.65 8.85 -14.14
C LEU A 166 15.24 8.63 -15.61
N LEU A 167 14.58 9.62 -16.20
CA LEU A 167 14.08 9.59 -17.57
C LEU A 167 14.81 10.64 -18.40
N LEU A 168 15.51 10.22 -19.45
CA LEU A 168 16.12 11.13 -20.42
C LEU A 168 15.10 11.43 -21.52
N GLU A 169 14.49 12.62 -21.47
CA GLU A 169 13.52 13.06 -22.46
C GLU A 169 13.41 14.60 -22.45
N ASP A 170 13.23 15.20 -23.63
CA ASP A 170 13.00 16.65 -23.76
C ASP A 170 11.53 16.94 -24.12
N GLY A 171 11.10 18.19 -23.92
CA GLY A 171 9.75 18.60 -24.29
C GLY A 171 8.65 18.07 -23.37
N LEU A 172 8.98 17.56 -22.18
CA LEU A 172 8.01 17.05 -21.21
C LEU A 172 7.24 18.14 -20.43
N HIS A 173 7.50 19.43 -20.69
CA HIS A 173 6.77 20.55 -20.08
C HIS A 173 6.72 20.54 -18.54
N LEU A 174 7.75 19.98 -17.88
CA LEU A 174 7.80 19.80 -16.42
C LEU A 174 7.57 21.10 -15.64
N GLU A 175 8.09 22.23 -16.14
CA GLU A 175 7.89 23.54 -15.51
C GLU A 175 6.42 23.96 -15.51
N ASP A 176 5.69 23.75 -16.61
CA ASP A 176 4.28 24.10 -16.72
C ASP A 176 3.44 23.30 -15.73
N TYR A 177 3.75 22.01 -15.58
CA TYR A 177 3.07 21.14 -14.61
C TYR A 177 3.36 21.52 -13.16
N LEU A 178 4.63 21.78 -12.81
CA LEU A 178 5.03 22.23 -11.47
C LEU A 178 4.34 23.55 -11.10
N ASN A 179 4.23 24.48 -12.05
CA ASN A 179 3.51 25.73 -11.85
C ASN A 179 2.01 25.51 -11.65
N PHE A 180 1.40 24.56 -12.38
CA PHE A 180 -0.02 24.23 -12.23
C PHE A 180 -0.32 23.70 -10.82
N VAL A 181 0.37 22.65 -10.36
CA VAL A 181 0.09 22.03 -9.06
C VAL A 181 0.33 23.02 -7.92
N THR A 182 1.40 23.81 -8.01
CA THR A 182 1.72 24.84 -7.01
C THR A 182 0.64 25.91 -6.95
N GLY A 183 0.22 26.42 -8.12
CA GLY A 183 -0.83 27.43 -8.18
C GLY A 183 -2.21 26.92 -7.75
N PHE A 184 -2.52 25.64 -7.99
CA PHE A 184 -3.80 25.06 -7.62
C PHE A 184 -3.98 24.98 -6.10
N TYR A 185 -3.06 24.35 -5.38
CA TYR A 185 -3.19 24.19 -3.92
C TYR A 185 -3.15 25.56 -3.21
N GLU A 186 -2.30 26.49 -3.69
CA GLU A 186 -2.22 27.84 -3.14
C GLU A 186 -3.54 28.60 -3.27
N LYS A 187 -4.22 28.51 -4.41
CA LYS A 187 -5.56 29.11 -4.60
C LYS A 187 -6.60 28.49 -3.69
N CYS A 188 -6.58 27.16 -3.54
CA CYS A 188 -7.46 26.45 -2.62
C CYS A 188 -7.27 26.93 -1.17
N VAL A 189 -6.04 26.91 -0.65
CA VAL A 189 -5.74 27.30 0.74
C VAL A 189 -6.00 28.78 0.99
N ASN A 190 -5.59 29.67 0.07
CA ASN A 190 -5.79 31.11 0.22
C ASN A 190 -7.21 31.58 -0.14
N LYS A 191 -8.05 30.66 -0.62
CA LYS A 191 -9.40 30.93 -1.13
C LYS A 191 -9.44 32.06 -2.18
N THR A 192 -8.51 32.04 -3.13
CA THR A 192 -8.40 33.03 -4.20
C THR A 192 -8.79 32.45 -5.56
N ASP A 193 -9.27 33.33 -6.46
CA ASP A 193 -9.46 33.01 -7.89
C ASP A 193 -10.36 31.77 -8.16
N GLN A 194 -11.56 31.81 -7.59
CA GLN A 194 -12.59 30.77 -7.74
C GLN A 194 -12.96 30.49 -9.21
N GLU A 195 -12.90 31.52 -10.08
CA GLU A 195 -13.22 31.39 -11.50
C GLU A 195 -12.23 30.46 -12.22
N SER A 196 -10.92 30.62 -11.99
CA SER A 196 -9.93 29.75 -12.64
C SER A 196 -9.97 28.31 -12.13
N LEU A 197 -10.23 28.10 -10.83
CA LEU A 197 -10.45 26.77 -10.27
C LEU A 197 -11.71 26.12 -10.87
N GLY A 198 -12.81 26.89 -10.98
CA GLY A 198 -14.06 26.42 -11.60
C GLY A 198 -13.93 26.02 -13.07
N ALA A 199 -12.93 26.55 -13.78
CA ALA A 199 -12.68 26.23 -15.19
C ALA A 199 -11.90 24.92 -15.40
N VAL A 200 -11.37 24.30 -14.33
CA VAL A 200 -10.54 23.09 -14.42
C VAL A 200 -11.09 21.89 -13.67
N VAL A 201 -12.12 22.07 -12.83
CA VAL A 201 -12.80 20.97 -12.12
C VAL A 201 -13.97 20.44 -12.95
N GLU A 202 -14.45 19.22 -12.65
CA GLU A 202 -15.48 18.53 -13.44
C GLU A 202 -16.74 18.18 -12.60
N PRO A 203 -17.53 19.16 -12.13
CA PRO A 203 -18.75 18.87 -11.37
C PRO A 203 -19.70 17.92 -12.11
N ASN A 204 -20.29 16.98 -11.37
CA ASN A 204 -21.23 15.98 -11.88
C ASN A 204 -22.46 15.86 -10.96
N GLU A 205 -23.28 14.83 -11.16
CA GLU A 205 -24.49 14.60 -10.35
C GLU A 205 -24.22 14.32 -8.86
N ARG A 206 -22.98 14.03 -8.47
CA ARG A 206 -22.55 13.81 -7.07
C ARG A 206 -22.10 15.09 -6.37
N THR A 207 -21.79 16.15 -7.11
CA THR A 207 -21.25 17.39 -6.56
C THR A 207 -22.13 17.93 -5.43
N GLY A 208 -21.52 18.16 -4.26
CA GLY A 208 -22.20 18.72 -3.08
C GLY A 208 -23.14 17.75 -2.35
N LYS A 209 -23.21 16.47 -2.74
CA LYS A 209 -23.93 15.44 -1.98
C LYS A 209 -23.15 14.98 -0.74
N SER A 210 -21.82 14.90 -0.85
CA SER A 210 -20.94 14.65 0.29
C SER A 210 -20.66 15.96 1.02
N LYS A 211 -20.66 15.92 2.35
CA LYS A 211 -20.26 17.03 3.22
C LYS A 211 -19.08 16.60 4.08
N SER A 212 -17.97 16.25 3.45
CA SER A 212 -16.75 15.85 4.15
C SER A 212 -15.54 16.54 3.54
N LEU A 213 -14.62 16.98 4.40
CA LEU A 213 -13.32 17.50 4.00
C LEU A 213 -12.23 16.42 4.06
N ALA A 214 -12.56 15.21 4.53
CA ALA A 214 -11.59 14.11 4.68
C ALA A 214 -11.17 13.51 3.33
N TYR A 215 -12.06 13.49 2.34
CA TYR A 215 -11.80 13.08 0.98
C TYR A 215 -12.53 14.00 0.02
N MET A 216 -11.81 14.54 -0.96
CA MET A 216 -12.37 15.31 -2.07
C MET A 216 -11.78 14.84 -3.39
N ASP A 217 -12.54 14.95 -4.48
CA ASP A 217 -12.07 14.67 -5.84
C ASP A 217 -12.38 15.80 -6.83
N ILE A 218 -11.99 15.62 -8.10
CA ILE A 218 -12.21 16.60 -9.17
C ILE A 218 -13.69 16.96 -9.40
N HIS A 219 -14.63 16.14 -8.90
CA HIS A 219 -16.07 16.35 -9.03
C HIS A 219 -16.69 17.11 -7.85
N ASP A 220 -15.92 17.41 -6.79
CA ASP A 220 -16.39 18.23 -5.69
C ASP A 220 -16.54 19.71 -6.08
N SER A 221 -17.38 20.42 -5.32
CA SER A 221 -17.62 21.83 -5.58
C SER A 221 -16.37 22.67 -5.31
N VAL A 222 -16.17 23.74 -6.08
CA VAL A 222 -15.04 24.65 -5.86
C VAL A 222 -15.03 25.21 -4.42
N TYR A 223 -16.20 25.46 -3.83
CA TYR A 223 -16.31 25.85 -2.42
C TYR A 223 -15.70 24.80 -1.47
N GLN A 224 -15.99 23.52 -1.70
CA GLN A 224 -15.44 22.41 -0.93
C GLN A 224 -13.92 22.30 -1.10
N LEU A 225 -13.44 22.35 -2.34
CA LEU A 225 -12.01 22.34 -2.68
C LEU A 225 -11.26 23.54 -2.11
N MET A 226 -11.95 24.67 -1.88
CA MET A 226 -11.47 25.84 -1.15
C MET A 226 -11.77 25.74 0.35
N TRP A 227 -11.82 24.52 0.91
CA TRP A 227 -11.94 24.21 2.33
C TRP A 227 -13.27 24.58 3.01
N GLY A 228 -14.31 24.87 2.22
CA GLY A 228 -15.62 25.25 2.73
C GLY A 228 -15.51 26.45 3.70
N ASP A 229 -15.97 26.25 4.94
CA ASP A 229 -15.91 27.28 5.99
C ASP A 229 -14.62 27.22 6.83
N VAL A 230 -13.79 26.19 6.70
CA VAL A 230 -12.46 26.13 7.33
C VAL A 230 -11.56 27.15 6.65
N ASN A 231 -10.83 27.95 7.42
CA ASN A 231 -9.89 28.96 6.89
C ASN A 231 -8.45 28.52 7.16
N PRO A 232 -7.89 27.63 6.33
CA PRO A 232 -6.56 27.10 6.56
C PRO A 232 -5.46 28.12 6.25
N GLN A 233 -4.31 27.93 6.88
CA GLN A 233 -3.05 28.60 6.59
C GLN A 233 -1.96 27.54 6.45
N ILE A 234 -1.05 27.73 5.48
CA ILE A 234 0.06 26.80 5.28
C ILE A 234 0.91 26.70 6.55
N TYR A 235 1.06 25.47 7.06
CA TYR A 235 1.88 25.14 8.21
C TYR A 235 3.21 24.53 7.77
N TYR A 236 3.16 23.53 6.86
CA TYR A 236 4.32 23.06 6.08
C TYR A 236 4.00 23.18 4.60
N LYS A 237 4.96 23.63 3.78
CA LYS A 237 4.78 23.80 2.33
C LYS A 237 5.00 22.48 1.60
N PRO A 238 4.18 22.11 0.61
CA PRO A 238 4.45 20.91 -0.17
C PRO A 238 5.73 21.05 -0.99
N THR A 239 6.45 19.94 -1.14
CA THR A 239 7.38 19.72 -2.25
C THR A 239 6.71 18.75 -3.23
N PRO A 240 6.41 19.16 -4.47
CA PRO A 240 5.77 18.26 -5.43
C PRO A 240 6.63 17.02 -5.70
N SER A 241 6.01 15.85 -5.65
CA SER A 241 6.64 14.58 -6.02
C SER A 241 6.09 14.15 -7.38
N LEU A 242 6.93 14.16 -8.40
CA LEU A 242 6.58 13.69 -9.74
C LEU A 242 6.60 12.16 -9.73
N VAL A 243 5.43 11.54 -9.85
CA VAL A 243 5.29 10.09 -9.73
C VAL A 243 5.17 9.38 -11.06
N ASP A 244 4.77 10.05 -12.15
CA ASP A 244 4.83 9.54 -13.52
C ASP A 244 4.83 10.70 -14.51
N ILE A 245 5.51 10.56 -15.65
CA ILE A 245 5.51 11.53 -16.74
C ILE A 245 5.77 10.84 -18.08
N ASN A 246 5.11 11.31 -19.13
CA ASN A 246 5.35 10.90 -20.51
C ASN A 246 5.08 12.11 -21.43
N GLY A 247 5.24 11.93 -22.74
CA GLY A 247 5.03 12.99 -23.74
C GLY A 247 3.63 13.63 -23.76
N THR A 248 2.64 13.11 -23.02
CA THR A 248 1.28 13.66 -23.00
C THR A 248 0.75 14.04 -21.61
N THR A 249 1.21 13.37 -20.56
CA THR A 249 0.64 13.48 -19.21
C THR A 249 1.71 13.46 -18.13
N ALA A 250 1.40 14.05 -16.98
CA ALA A 250 2.22 14.00 -15.78
C ALA A 250 1.37 13.82 -14.54
N SER A 251 1.88 13.09 -13.55
CA SER A 251 1.21 12.84 -12.28
C SER A 251 2.05 13.31 -11.11
N PHE A 252 1.43 14.00 -10.15
CA PHE A 252 2.10 14.55 -8.97
C PHE A 252 1.38 14.18 -7.68
N VAL A 253 2.16 13.98 -6.61
CA VAL A 253 1.69 13.90 -5.23
C VAL A 253 2.26 15.08 -4.43
N LEU A 254 1.39 15.77 -3.70
CA LEU A 254 1.77 16.85 -2.77
C LEU A 254 1.39 16.42 -1.35
N ASN A 255 2.39 16.35 -0.48
CA ASN A 255 2.20 16.12 0.96
C ASN A 255 2.54 17.40 1.73
N TYR A 256 1.62 17.90 2.55
CA TYR A 256 1.80 19.13 3.31
C TYR A 256 0.89 19.21 4.53
N ARG A 257 1.05 20.28 5.32
CA ARG A 257 0.17 20.55 6.46
C ARG A 257 -0.40 21.94 6.39
N VAL A 258 -1.67 22.06 6.79
CA VAL A 258 -2.30 23.34 7.07
C VAL A 258 -2.73 23.40 8.52
N SER A 259 -2.91 24.62 9.01
CA SER A 259 -3.47 24.91 10.31
C SER A 259 -4.72 25.74 10.17
N ALA A 260 -5.72 25.55 11.02
CA ALA A 260 -6.91 26.41 11.06
C ALA A 260 -7.32 26.68 12.49
N VAL A 261 -7.73 27.92 12.78
CA VAL A 261 -8.24 28.29 14.10
C VAL A 261 -9.69 27.85 14.23
N ASN A 262 -9.97 27.01 15.22
CA ASN A 262 -11.31 26.50 15.49
C ASN A 262 -12.17 27.50 16.29
N GLN A 263 -13.43 27.13 16.56
CA GLN A 263 -14.38 28.00 17.28
C GLN A 263 -13.95 28.35 18.71
N ALA A 264 -13.10 27.52 19.33
CA ALA A 264 -12.54 27.76 20.65
C ALA A 264 -11.29 28.66 20.63
N GLY A 265 -10.87 29.14 19.45
CA GLY A 265 -9.67 29.98 19.29
C GLY A 265 -8.37 29.18 19.33
N VAL A 266 -8.45 27.86 19.25
CA VAL A 266 -7.30 26.95 19.26
C VAL A 266 -6.95 26.56 17.82
N SER A 267 -5.67 26.40 17.52
CA SER A 267 -5.24 25.95 16.19
C SER A 267 -5.28 24.43 16.08
N ASP A 268 -6.08 23.94 15.15
CA ASP A 268 -6.05 22.56 14.68
C ASP A 268 -5.00 22.45 13.56
N ILE A 269 -4.44 21.25 13.37
CA ILE A 269 -3.46 20.93 12.33
C ILE A 269 -4.03 19.79 11.49
N TYR A 270 -3.83 19.86 10.19
CA TYR A 270 -4.31 18.88 9.23
C TYR A 270 -3.15 18.42 8.34
N ASN A 271 -3.03 17.10 8.14
CA ASN A 271 -2.21 16.46 7.12
C ASN A 271 -2.99 16.38 5.81
N ILE A 272 -2.31 16.69 4.71
CA ILE A 272 -2.90 16.73 3.37
C ILE A 272 -2.03 15.93 2.43
N GLU A 273 -2.66 15.00 1.73
CA GLU A 273 -2.15 14.32 0.53
C GLU A 273 -3.04 14.76 -0.65
N GLU A 274 -2.45 15.39 -1.65
CA GLU A 274 -3.12 15.69 -2.92
C GLU A 274 -2.47 14.92 -4.07
N PHE A 275 -3.30 14.37 -4.94
CA PHE A 275 -2.89 13.79 -6.21
C PHE A 275 -3.39 14.64 -7.37
N TYR A 276 -2.56 14.78 -8.40
CA TYR A 276 -2.89 15.45 -9.65
C TYR A 276 -2.50 14.56 -10.82
N ARG A 277 -3.41 14.34 -11.77
CA ARG A 277 -3.06 13.88 -13.12
C ARG A 277 -3.32 15.00 -14.11
N LEU A 278 -2.31 15.35 -14.89
CA LEU A 278 -2.31 16.53 -15.75
C LEU A 278 -2.03 16.14 -17.20
N ARG A 279 -2.51 16.96 -18.13
CA ARG A 279 -2.17 16.90 -19.55
C ARG A 279 -1.79 18.26 -20.08
N TYR A 280 -0.65 18.34 -20.74
CA TYR A 280 -0.25 19.52 -21.48
C TYR A 280 -0.87 19.52 -22.88
N THR A 281 -1.32 20.68 -23.32
CA THR A 281 -1.60 20.98 -24.73
C THR A 281 -0.89 22.27 -25.10
N ASP A 282 -0.75 22.55 -26.40
CA ASP A 282 -0.12 23.78 -26.92
C ASP A 282 -0.70 25.10 -26.38
N THR A 283 -1.82 25.05 -25.65
CA THR A 283 -2.54 26.20 -25.12
C THR A 283 -2.62 26.26 -23.60
N ARG A 284 -2.67 25.11 -22.89
CA ARG A 284 -2.80 25.07 -21.42
C ARG A 284 -2.51 23.68 -20.84
N VAL A 285 -2.32 23.64 -19.52
CA VAL A 285 -2.39 22.41 -18.71
C VAL A 285 -3.84 22.12 -18.32
N PHE A 286 -4.29 20.90 -18.55
CA PHE A 286 -5.59 20.37 -18.14
C PHE A 286 -5.42 19.47 -16.91
N LEU A 287 -6.36 19.60 -15.97
CA LEU A 287 -6.52 18.66 -14.86
C LEU A 287 -7.39 17.50 -15.32
N LEU A 288 -6.82 16.29 -15.38
CA LEU A 288 -7.52 15.07 -15.77
C LEU A 288 -8.08 14.32 -14.56
N ASP A 289 -7.38 14.38 -13.44
CA ASP A 289 -7.80 13.78 -12.19
C ASP A 289 -7.21 14.55 -11.01
N PHE A 290 -7.95 14.56 -9.91
CA PHE A 290 -7.55 15.19 -8.66
C PHE A 290 -8.18 14.43 -7.49
N THR A 291 -7.38 14.16 -6.47
CA THR A 291 -7.89 13.76 -5.15
C THR A 291 -7.18 14.52 -4.04
N ARG A 292 -7.89 14.82 -2.94
CA ARG A 292 -7.33 15.33 -1.70
C ARG A 292 -7.79 14.46 -0.55
N ARG A 293 -6.85 13.94 0.25
CA ARG A 293 -7.12 13.34 1.55
C ARG A 293 -6.69 14.31 2.64
N THR A 294 -7.54 14.50 3.64
CA THR A 294 -7.27 15.35 4.81
C THR A 294 -7.44 14.53 6.07
N GLN A 295 -6.45 14.58 6.96
CA GLN A 295 -6.53 14.00 8.30
C GLN A 295 -6.20 15.06 9.35
N GLU A 296 -7.01 15.17 10.39
CA GLU A 296 -6.78 16.05 11.52
C GLU A 296 -5.83 15.38 12.52
N THR A 297 -4.81 16.13 12.95
CA THR A 297 -3.85 15.67 13.94
C THR A 297 -4.54 15.44 15.28
N PHE A 298 -4.37 14.25 15.85
CA PHE A 298 -5.02 13.88 17.10
C PHE A 298 -4.38 14.59 18.31
N ARG A 299 -5.15 15.48 18.93
CA ARG A 299 -4.66 16.35 20.02
C ARG A 299 -5.49 16.19 21.29
N PRO A 300 -5.14 15.23 22.17
CA PRO A 300 -5.94 14.97 23.35
C PRO A 300 -5.95 16.11 24.38
N ASP A 301 -5.00 17.05 24.29
CA ASP A 301 -4.97 18.29 25.06
C ASP A 301 -6.06 19.29 24.66
N GLN A 302 -6.73 19.07 23.52
CA GLN A 302 -7.80 19.93 22.99
C GLN A 302 -9.22 19.39 23.21
N GLY A 303 -9.38 18.32 23.99
CA GLY A 303 -10.69 17.78 24.35
C GLY A 303 -11.31 16.89 23.27
N VAL A 304 -10.73 15.70 23.11
CA VAL A 304 -11.15 14.68 22.11
C VAL A 304 -12.20 13.70 22.62
N LEU A 305 -12.46 13.65 23.93
CA LEU A 305 -13.41 12.71 24.50
C LEU A 305 -14.83 13.29 24.52
N GLU A 306 -15.74 12.62 23.83
CA GLU A 306 -17.16 12.93 23.80
C GLU A 306 -17.97 11.88 24.57
N THR A 307 -19.26 12.15 24.79
CA THR A 307 -20.11 11.27 25.61
C THR A 307 -20.17 9.84 25.07
N ALA A 308 -20.14 9.64 23.76
CA ALA A 308 -20.26 8.32 23.13
C ALA A 308 -18.92 7.68 22.71
N GLY A 309 -17.81 8.42 22.75
CA GLY A 309 -16.57 7.95 22.16
C GLY A 309 -15.47 9.00 22.02
N ILE A 310 -14.47 8.68 21.21
CA ILE A 310 -13.29 9.51 20.92
C ILE A 310 -13.52 10.19 19.57
N ASN A 311 -13.54 11.53 19.56
CA ASN A 311 -13.59 12.31 18.32
C ASN A 311 -12.20 12.34 17.69
N LEU A 312 -12.09 11.80 16.48
CA LEU A 312 -10.87 11.74 15.68
C LEU A 312 -10.76 12.91 14.69
N GLY A 313 -11.73 13.84 14.71
CA GLY A 313 -11.76 15.02 13.84
C GLY A 313 -12.06 14.66 12.38
N ILE A 314 -11.55 15.47 11.45
CA ILE A 314 -11.61 15.16 10.02
C ILE A 314 -10.67 13.98 9.74
N SER A 315 -11.19 12.79 9.44
CA SER A 315 -10.38 11.61 9.15
C SER A 315 -11.11 10.67 8.17
N ASN A 316 -10.41 9.66 7.66
CA ASN A 316 -11.03 8.60 6.87
C ASN A 316 -11.88 7.69 7.78
N THR A 317 -12.86 6.99 7.20
CA THR A 317 -13.71 6.05 7.96
C THR A 317 -13.01 4.73 8.24
N ASP A 318 -11.95 4.42 7.49
CA ASP A 318 -11.11 3.24 7.68
C ASP A 318 -10.06 3.51 8.78
N VAL A 319 -10.46 3.26 10.03
CA VAL A 319 -9.62 3.48 11.21
C VAL A 319 -9.17 2.12 11.74
N GLU A 320 -7.87 1.93 11.88
CA GLU A 320 -7.31 0.75 12.55
C GLU A 320 -7.58 0.87 14.06
N PHE A 321 -8.39 -0.03 14.62
CA PHE A 321 -8.63 -0.11 16.05
C PHE A 321 -8.91 -1.54 16.52
N LYS A 322 -8.64 -1.81 17.78
CA LYS A 322 -8.94 -3.08 18.43
C LYS A 322 -9.29 -2.88 19.89
N PHE A 323 -10.31 -3.58 20.36
CA PHE A 323 -10.67 -3.61 21.77
C PHE A 323 -10.06 -4.84 22.45
N ASP A 324 -9.86 -4.77 23.78
CA ASP A 324 -9.71 -5.98 24.58
C ASP A 324 -11.03 -6.79 24.61
N GLU A 325 -10.96 -8.05 25.03
CA GLU A 325 -12.11 -8.96 25.09
C GLU A 325 -13.28 -8.38 25.92
N LYS A 326 -12.97 -7.60 26.97
CA LYS A 326 -13.97 -6.99 27.87
C LYS A 326 -14.37 -5.56 27.47
N LYS A 327 -13.89 -5.05 26.33
CA LYS A 327 -14.17 -3.70 25.81
C LYS A 327 -13.93 -2.58 26.85
N LYS A 328 -12.91 -2.73 27.70
CA LYS A 328 -12.46 -1.73 28.68
C LYS A 328 -11.31 -0.86 28.17
N THR A 329 -10.57 -1.38 27.21
CA THR A 329 -9.44 -0.72 26.55
C THR A 329 -9.65 -0.79 25.05
N VAL A 330 -9.37 0.32 24.36
CA VAL A 330 -9.29 0.37 22.90
C VAL A 330 -7.93 0.91 22.50
N ALA A 331 -7.26 0.21 21.60
CA ALA A 331 -6.10 0.70 20.88
C ALA A 331 -6.56 1.16 19.50
N PHE A 332 -6.07 2.30 19.02
CA PHE A 332 -6.42 2.83 17.71
C PHE A 332 -5.26 3.62 17.12
N VAL A 333 -5.17 3.62 15.79
CA VAL A 333 -4.17 4.40 15.06
C VAL A 333 -4.83 5.65 14.49
N GLN A 334 -4.17 6.79 14.67
CA GLN A 334 -4.55 8.04 14.02
C GLN A 334 -3.25 8.75 13.65
N GLU A 335 -3.12 9.19 12.39
CA GLU A 335 -1.96 9.98 11.91
C GLU A 335 -0.60 9.28 12.11
N ASN A 336 -0.54 7.97 11.86
CA ASN A 336 0.63 7.10 12.11
C ASN A 336 1.12 7.14 13.58
N GLU A 337 0.19 7.35 14.51
CA GLU A 337 0.41 7.23 15.94
C GLU A 337 -0.55 6.20 16.54
N LEU A 338 -0.01 5.27 17.31
CA LEU A 338 -0.78 4.30 18.08
C LEU A 338 -1.16 4.88 19.44
N TRP A 339 -2.44 4.91 19.72
CA TRP A 339 -3.03 5.39 20.98
C TRP A 339 -3.77 4.28 21.70
N GLU A 340 -3.78 4.33 23.03
CA GLU A 340 -4.64 3.53 23.89
C GLU A 340 -5.58 4.46 24.67
N TYR A 341 -6.86 4.10 24.75
CA TYR A 341 -7.79 4.69 25.68
C TYR A 341 -8.35 3.64 26.66
N ARG A 342 -8.16 3.89 27.96
CA ARG A 342 -8.77 3.11 29.05
C ARG A 342 -10.07 3.77 29.50
N ILE A 343 -11.19 3.26 29.00
CA ILE A 343 -12.49 3.94 29.01
C ILE A 343 -12.96 4.36 30.40
N ASN A 344 -12.86 3.45 31.38
CA ASN A 344 -13.23 3.73 32.78
C ASN A 344 -12.02 4.15 33.64
N GLY A 345 -10.81 4.05 33.10
CA GLY A 345 -9.58 4.49 33.77
C GLY A 345 -9.28 5.97 33.56
N GLY A 346 -9.92 6.61 32.57
CA GLY A 346 -9.69 8.01 32.23
C GLY A 346 -8.25 8.29 31.80
N LYS A 347 -7.58 7.30 31.20
CA LYS A 347 -6.18 7.38 30.77
C LYS A 347 -6.11 7.23 29.26
N LEU A 348 -5.39 8.13 28.62
CA LEU A 348 -5.08 8.09 27.19
C LEU A 348 -3.56 8.05 27.03
N THR A 349 -3.06 7.01 26.39
CA THR A 349 -1.62 6.79 26.24
C THR A 349 -1.23 6.86 24.77
N ARG A 350 -0.25 7.70 24.42
CA ARG A 350 0.48 7.58 23.16
C ARG A 350 1.47 6.44 23.30
N ILE A 351 1.24 5.33 22.60
CA ILE A 351 2.07 4.13 22.66
C ILE A 351 3.27 4.29 21.74
N PHE A 352 3.02 4.60 20.47
CA PHE A 352 4.05 4.66 19.45
C PHE A 352 3.69 5.72 18.41
N GLY A 353 4.69 6.28 17.74
CA GLY A 353 4.51 7.17 16.61
C GLY A 353 5.78 7.93 16.29
N PHE A 354 6.05 8.10 15.00
CA PHE A 354 7.19 8.86 14.51
C PHE A 354 7.01 10.38 14.63
N PRO A 355 5.81 10.97 14.40
CA PRO A 355 5.60 12.40 14.57
C PRO A 355 6.10 12.90 15.93
N GLN A 356 6.72 14.07 15.94
CA GLN A 356 7.30 14.68 17.13
C GLN A 356 6.42 15.81 17.68
N GLN A 357 6.31 15.93 19.00
CA GLN A 357 5.55 17.04 19.58
C GLN A 357 6.22 18.41 19.40
N GLU A 358 7.55 18.43 19.31
CA GLU A 358 8.37 19.64 19.14
C GLU A 358 9.39 19.43 18.01
N ASN A 359 9.75 20.50 17.30
CA ASN A 359 10.75 20.50 16.22
C ASN A 359 10.48 19.48 15.11
N MET A 360 9.20 19.23 14.80
CA MET A 360 8.82 18.33 13.74
C MET A 360 9.23 18.86 12.37
N ASP A 361 9.60 17.99 11.45
CA ASP A 361 9.79 18.29 10.03
C ASP A 361 9.36 17.13 9.13
N TYR A 362 9.55 17.25 7.81
CA TYR A 362 9.11 16.27 6.81
C TYR A 362 9.59 14.84 7.07
N ARG A 363 10.72 14.65 7.77
CA ARG A 363 11.26 13.32 8.09
C ARG A 363 10.35 12.58 9.06
N ASP A 364 9.66 13.29 9.94
CA ASP A 364 8.90 12.68 11.03
C ASP A 364 7.52 12.19 10.61
N PHE A 365 6.96 12.77 9.55
CA PHE A 365 5.64 12.43 9.00
C PHE A 365 5.72 11.91 7.56
N TYR A 366 6.87 11.37 7.17
CA TYR A 366 6.98 10.62 5.93
C TYR A 366 6.05 9.39 5.97
N ASP A 367 5.06 9.37 5.07
CA ASP A 367 3.96 8.42 5.07
C ASP A 367 4.29 7.19 4.21
N GLN A 368 5.34 6.47 4.61
CA GLN A 368 5.77 5.20 4.02
C GLN A 368 5.89 4.11 5.09
N ASN A 369 5.02 4.18 6.10
CA ASN A 369 4.89 3.17 7.12
C ASN A 369 3.42 3.01 7.53
N ASN A 370 3.09 1.84 8.07
CA ASN A 370 1.77 1.51 8.57
C ASN A 370 1.88 0.87 9.96
N ILE A 371 0.93 1.17 10.85
CA ILE A 371 0.84 0.54 12.16
C ILE A 371 -0.38 -0.38 12.17
N LYS A 372 -0.17 -1.65 12.53
CA LYS A 372 -1.24 -2.65 12.66
C LYS A 372 -1.33 -3.16 14.10
N VAL A 373 -2.52 -3.10 14.69
CA VAL A 373 -2.79 -3.57 16.05
C VAL A 373 -3.09 -5.07 16.05
N LEU A 374 -2.14 -5.87 16.51
CA LEU A 374 -2.27 -7.33 16.50
C LEU A 374 -3.16 -7.83 17.64
N ARG A 375 -2.99 -7.28 18.86
CA ARG A 375 -3.73 -7.71 20.06
C ARG A 375 -3.81 -6.63 21.12
N VAL A 376 -4.94 -6.57 21.83
CA VAL A 376 -5.11 -5.80 23.06
C VAL A 376 -5.49 -6.77 24.17
N GLU A 377 -4.65 -6.89 25.18
CA GLU A 377 -4.87 -7.79 26.31
C GLU A 377 -5.67 -7.10 27.43
N GLU A 378 -6.39 -7.87 28.25
CA GLU A 378 -7.14 -7.33 29.39
C GLU A 378 -6.27 -6.60 30.43
N SER A 379 -4.96 -6.90 30.46
CA SER A 379 -3.96 -6.21 31.28
C SER A 379 -3.74 -4.76 30.85
N GLY A 380 -4.11 -4.41 29.61
CA GLY A 380 -3.72 -3.17 28.92
C GLY A 380 -2.49 -3.32 28.05
N ASN A 381 -1.85 -4.50 28.04
CA ASN A 381 -0.72 -4.76 27.16
C ASN A 381 -1.17 -4.85 25.71
N ILE A 382 -0.39 -4.28 24.81
CA ILE A 382 -0.74 -4.19 23.39
C ILE A 382 0.40 -4.75 22.56
N LEU A 383 0.05 -5.59 21.59
CA LEU A 383 0.97 -6.09 20.59
C LEU A 383 0.64 -5.45 19.25
N PHE A 384 1.63 -4.90 18.56
CA PHE A 384 1.45 -4.22 17.29
C PHE A 384 2.65 -4.43 16.36
N ALA A 385 2.42 -4.24 15.07
CA ALA A 385 3.45 -4.23 14.04
C ALA A 385 3.56 -2.83 13.41
N VAL A 386 4.77 -2.45 13.00
CA VAL A 386 5.05 -1.27 12.19
C VAL A 386 5.76 -1.77 10.93
N SER A 387 5.14 -1.60 9.76
CA SER A 387 5.67 -2.07 8.47
C SER A 387 6.07 -0.89 7.58
N GLY A 388 7.15 -1.01 6.83
CA GLY A 388 7.67 0.00 5.91
C GLY A 388 8.91 0.73 6.42
N TYR A 389 9.08 1.98 6.00
CA TYR A 389 10.22 2.82 6.30
C TYR A 389 10.14 3.40 7.72
N MET A 390 11.21 3.20 8.50
CA MET A 390 11.31 3.66 9.88
C MET A 390 11.83 5.10 9.93
N ASN A 391 10.96 6.07 10.22
CA ASN A 391 11.28 7.49 10.09
C ASN A 391 12.40 7.99 11.02
N ARG A 392 12.51 7.43 12.24
CA ARG A 392 13.50 7.85 13.25
C ARG A 392 13.79 6.79 14.31
N GLY A 393 14.66 7.14 15.25
CA GLY A 393 15.08 6.24 16.32
C GLY A 393 16.19 5.28 15.89
N LYS A 394 16.38 4.20 16.66
CA LYS A 394 17.46 3.21 16.41
C LYS A 394 17.41 2.60 14.99
N ARG A 395 16.23 2.58 14.38
CA ARG A 395 15.95 2.00 13.06
C ARG A 395 15.83 3.05 11.96
N GLU A 396 16.17 4.32 12.20
CA GLU A 396 16.04 5.39 11.20
C GLU A 396 16.59 4.95 9.83
N GLY A 397 15.74 5.01 8.80
CA GLY A 397 16.08 4.64 7.42
C GLY A 397 16.09 3.14 7.11
N GLU A 398 15.82 2.26 8.08
CA GLU A 398 15.62 0.83 7.80
C GLU A 398 14.19 0.59 7.26
N ASN A 399 14.07 -0.32 6.29
CA ASN A 399 12.79 -0.78 5.75
C ASN A 399 12.52 -2.23 6.19
N GLY A 400 11.30 -2.51 6.64
CA GLY A 400 10.90 -3.84 7.08
C GLY A 400 9.72 -3.83 8.04
N ILE A 401 9.63 -4.84 8.91
CA ILE A 401 8.52 -5.01 9.85
C ILE A 401 9.06 -5.09 11.28
N GLY A 402 8.77 -4.08 12.09
CA GLY A 402 9.01 -4.11 13.53
C GLY A 402 7.80 -4.65 14.28
N PHE A 403 7.97 -5.72 15.06
CA PHE A 403 6.97 -6.19 16.02
C PHE A 403 7.29 -5.64 17.39
N TYR A 404 6.28 -5.07 18.05
CA TYR A 404 6.44 -4.38 19.32
C TYR A 404 5.42 -4.85 20.35
N SER A 405 5.85 -4.89 21.61
CA SER A 405 5.00 -5.09 22.78
C SER A 405 5.00 -3.84 23.65
N TYR A 406 3.82 -3.31 23.93
CA TYR A 406 3.57 -2.28 24.92
C TYR A 406 3.16 -2.92 26.25
N GLU A 407 3.82 -2.50 27.33
CA GLU A 407 3.49 -2.90 28.70
C GLU A 407 2.85 -1.73 29.46
N GLU A 408 1.59 -1.90 29.86
CA GLU A 408 0.79 -0.86 30.52
C GLU A 408 1.33 -0.50 31.91
N ALA A 409 1.86 -1.48 32.64
CA ALA A 409 2.35 -1.28 34.00
C ALA A 409 3.53 -0.30 34.08
N SER A 410 4.40 -0.28 33.06
CA SER A 410 5.58 0.58 32.98
C SER A 410 5.46 1.71 31.94
N ALA A 411 4.40 1.70 31.12
CA ALA A 411 4.24 2.57 29.95
C ALA A 411 5.48 2.52 29.03
N THR A 412 5.91 1.30 28.69
CA THR A 412 7.09 1.07 27.86
C THR A 412 6.80 0.24 26.63
N VAL A 413 7.43 0.58 25.51
CA VAL A 413 7.41 -0.18 24.26
C VAL A 413 8.72 -0.93 24.07
N GLU A 414 8.60 -2.20 23.72
CA GLU A 414 9.70 -3.11 23.43
C GLU A 414 9.62 -3.62 21.99
N GLU A 415 10.68 -3.44 21.18
CA GLU A 415 10.79 -4.10 19.86
C GLU A 415 11.09 -5.59 20.06
N ILE A 416 10.11 -6.50 19.93
CA ILE A 416 10.32 -7.93 20.17
C ILE A 416 10.97 -8.66 18.98
N LEU A 417 10.85 -8.14 17.75
CA LEU A 417 11.42 -8.67 16.51
C LEU A 417 11.48 -7.56 15.46
N PHE A 418 12.52 -7.52 14.64
CA PHE A 418 12.55 -6.73 13.40
C PHE A 418 12.84 -7.64 12.21
N VAL A 419 11.92 -7.70 11.26
CA VAL A 419 12.09 -8.44 10.01
C VAL A 419 12.56 -7.47 8.94
N GLN A 420 13.84 -7.55 8.61
CA GLN A 420 14.43 -6.77 7.54
C GLN A 420 14.14 -7.44 6.18
N THR A 421 13.60 -6.66 5.25
CA THR A 421 13.21 -7.11 3.90
C THR A 421 13.41 -5.96 2.90
N MET A 422 13.55 -6.32 1.63
CA MET A 422 13.70 -5.36 0.53
C MET A 422 12.37 -4.90 -0.05
N GLU A 423 11.27 -5.55 0.34
CA GLU A 423 9.93 -5.29 -0.17
C GLU A 423 9.47 -3.84 0.08
N SER A 424 8.81 -3.24 -0.90
CA SER A 424 8.34 -1.85 -0.81
C SER A 424 7.27 -1.69 0.27
N TYR A 425 7.11 -0.48 0.79
CA TYR A 425 6.07 -0.17 1.77
C TYR A 425 4.67 -0.62 1.32
N ASP A 426 4.28 -0.29 0.09
CA ASP A 426 2.96 -0.63 -0.46
C ASP A 426 2.71 -2.15 -0.46
N MET A 427 3.72 -2.94 -0.83
CA MET A 427 3.63 -4.40 -0.86
C MET A 427 3.64 -4.99 0.55
N LEU A 428 4.51 -4.50 1.42
CA LEU A 428 4.56 -4.89 2.84
C LEU A 428 3.23 -4.63 3.54
N LYS A 429 2.56 -3.52 3.23
CA LYS A 429 1.25 -3.21 3.80
C LYS A 429 0.23 -4.29 3.42
N LEU A 430 0.14 -4.65 2.15
CA LEU A 430 -0.78 -5.70 1.68
C LEU A 430 -0.49 -7.06 2.35
N ASP A 431 0.78 -7.43 2.44
CA ASP A 431 1.20 -8.72 2.99
C ASP A 431 0.98 -8.81 4.51
N ILE A 432 1.27 -7.74 5.26
CA ILE A 432 1.02 -7.66 6.70
C ILE A 432 -0.47 -7.58 7.01
N ASP A 433 -1.26 -6.89 6.17
CA ASP A 433 -2.72 -6.83 6.30
C ASP A 433 -3.31 -8.24 6.10
N ALA A 434 -2.81 -8.98 5.10
CA ALA A 434 -3.19 -10.37 4.86
C ALA A 434 -2.81 -11.30 6.02
N LEU A 435 -1.57 -11.25 6.53
CA LEU A 435 -1.13 -12.09 7.64
C LEU A 435 0.03 -11.48 8.45
N ALA A 436 -0.28 -11.16 9.72
CA ALA A 436 0.69 -10.96 10.78
C ALA A 436 0.13 -11.51 12.10
N TYR A 437 0.76 -12.52 12.68
CA TYR A 437 0.27 -13.16 13.90
C TYR A 437 1.40 -13.55 14.84
N VAL A 438 1.25 -13.27 16.13
CA VAL A 438 2.17 -13.75 17.17
C VAL A 438 1.40 -14.65 18.11
N THR A 439 1.95 -15.84 18.41
CA THR A 439 1.29 -16.83 19.27
C THR A 439 1.07 -16.30 20.69
N ASP A 440 0.05 -16.79 21.40
CA ASP A 440 -0.28 -16.37 22.77
C ASP A 440 0.90 -16.56 23.73
N ASN A 441 1.65 -17.65 23.57
CA ASN A 441 2.85 -17.92 24.35
C ASN A 441 4.07 -17.06 23.95
N ARG A 442 3.95 -16.20 22.93
CA ARG A 442 5.00 -15.33 22.38
C ARG A 442 6.28 -16.08 21.95
N GLU A 443 6.14 -17.32 21.52
CA GLU A 443 7.27 -18.10 21.00
C GLU A 443 7.48 -17.90 19.50
N ASN A 444 6.41 -17.71 18.73
CA ASN A 444 6.47 -17.64 17.27
C ASN A 444 5.71 -16.44 16.71
N CYS A 445 6.24 -15.89 15.61
CA CYS A 445 5.60 -14.91 14.76
C CYS A 445 5.37 -15.52 13.37
N TYR A 446 4.19 -15.33 12.78
CA TYR A 446 3.84 -15.75 11.44
C TYR A 446 3.55 -14.52 10.57
N ILE A 447 4.13 -14.48 9.38
CA ILE A 447 3.93 -13.40 8.41
C ILE A 447 3.78 -13.99 7.00
N LEU A 448 2.94 -13.37 6.18
CA LEU A 448 3.01 -13.54 4.73
C LEU A 448 4.03 -12.53 4.19
N LEU A 449 4.93 -12.98 3.32
CA LEU A 449 5.82 -12.14 2.53
C LEU A 449 6.02 -12.76 1.15
N GLU A 450 5.72 -12.02 0.08
CA GLU A 450 5.88 -12.39 -1.32
C GLU A 450 5.35 -13.80 -1.65
N GLY A 451 4.15 -14.13 -1.17
CA GLY A 451 3.49 -15.41 -1.41
C GLY A 451 4.04 -16.58 -0.57
N ILE A 452 4.82 -16.31 0.47
CA ILE A 452 5.37 -17.32 1.39
C ILE A 452 4.93 -16.99 2.82
N ILE A 453 4.42 -17.99 3.54
CA ILE A 453 4.15 -17.87 4.98
C ILE A 453 5.39 -18.31 5.75
N TYR A 454 5.97 -17.38 6.51
CA TYR A 454 7.11 -17.63 7.37
C TYR A 454 6.67 -17.84 8.82
N ARG A 455 7.32 -18.76 9.54
CA ARG A 455 7.29 -18.82 11.01
C ARG A 455 8.65 -18.41 11.54
N ILE A 456 8.70 -17.42 12.42
CA ILE A 456 9.91 -16.88 13.04
C ILE A 456 9.84 -17.16 14.54
N ASN A 457 10.83 -17.88 15.08
CA ASN A 457 10.92 -18.09 16.52
C ASN A 457 11.46 -16.82 17.20
N LEU A 458 10.70 -16.27 18.14
CA LEU A 458 11.03 -15.03 18.83
C LEU A 458 12.18 -15.18 19.84
N ASN A 459 12.54 -16.40 20.24
CA ASN A 459 13.65 -16.64 21.15
C ASN A 459 14.97 -16.89 20.40
N THR A 460 14.94 -17.76 19.37
CA THR A 460 16.14 -18.17 18.63
C THR A 460 16.45 -17.27 17.43
N ARG A 461 15.45 -16.54 16.91
CA ARG A 461 15.53 -15.75 15.66
C ARG A 461 15.69 -16.59 14.40
N GLU A 462 15.46 -17.88 14.50
CA GLU A 462 15.40 -18.77 13.34
C GLU A 462 14.02 -18.67 12.69
N TYR A 463 13.98 -18.73 11.36
CA TYR A 463 12.74 -18.74 10.60
C TYR A 463 12.63 -19.99 9.72
N GLU A 464 11.41 -20.37 9.40
CA GLU A 464 11.08 -21.44 8.44
C GLU A 464 10.01 -20.97 7.45
N ARG A 465 10.06 -21.52 6.24
CA ARG A 465 8.99 -21.41 5.24
C ARG A 465 7.96 -22.48 5.54
N VAL A 466 6.78 -22.09 5.98
CA VAL A 466 5.70 -23.01 6.39
C VAL A 466 4.81 -23.36 5.20
N VAL A 467 4.53 -22.38 4.35
CA VAL A 467 3.72 -22.53 3.14
C VAL A 467 4.34 -21.69 2.03
N ASP A 468 4.50 -22.30 0.86
CA ASP A 468 5.02 -21.66 -0.35
C ASP A 468 3.91 -21.56 -1.41
N GLY A 469 4.03 -20.58 -2.30
CA GLY A 469 3.16 -20.46 -3.48
C GLY A 469 1.74 -19.99 -3.18
N ILE A 470 1.57 -19.15 -2.15
CA ILE A 470 0.30 -18.46 -1.91
C ILE A 470 0.07 -17.44 -3.02
N ARG A 471 -0.86 -17.74 -3.93
CA ARG A 471 -1.19 -16.90 -5.08
C ARG A 471 -2.31 -15.89 -4.82
N ASN A 472 -2.29 -14.78 -5.54
CA ASN A 472 -3.25 -13.70 -5.45
C ASN A 472 -4.68 -14.19 -5.75
N GLY A 473 -5.63 -13.86 -4.86
CA GLY A 473 -7.03 -14.29 -4.97
C GLY A 473 -7.27 -15.78 -4.66
N CYS A 474 -6.28 -16.49 -4.11
CA CYS A 474 -6.39 -17.91 -3.72
C CYS A 474 -6.39 -18.11 -2.20
N TYR A 475 -6.55 -17.06 -1.40
CA TYR A 475 -6.50 -17.13 0.07
C TYR A 475 -7.50 -16.17 0.74
N ALA A 476 -7.71 -16.38 2.04
CA ALA A 476 -8.40 -15.45 2.94
C ALA A 476 -7.85 -15.59 4.38
N SER A 477 -7.92 -14.54 5.18
CA SER A 477 -7.47 -14.52 6.57
C SER A 477 -8.59 -14.09 7.53
N SER A 478 -8.54 -14.60 8.77
CA SER A 478 -9.49 -14.21 9.81
C SER A 478 -9.19 -12.83 10.39
N GLU A 479 -10.19 -12.23 11.07
CA GLU A 479 -10.07 -10.89 11.67
C GLU A 479 -8.92 -10.82 12.71
N SER A 480 -8.67 -11.89 13.45
CA SER A 480 -7.51 -11.97 14.36
C SER A 480 -6.18 -12.31 13.70
N ASN A 481 -6.18 -12.61 12.39
CA ASN A 481 -5.10 -13.25 11.63
C ASN A 481 -4.63 -14.61 12.20
N ARG A 482 -5.35 -15.21 13.14
CA ARG A 482 -5.01 -16.53 13.71
C ARG A 482 -5.25 -17.66 12.71
N TYR A 483 -6.30 -17.55 11.90
CA TYR A 483 -6.62 -18.54 10.88
C TYR A 483 -6.35 -17.99 9.49
N PHE A 484 -5.75 -18.82 8.64
CA PHE A 484 -5.47 -18.49 7.25
C PHE A 484 -5.87 -19.65 6.37
N SER A 485 -6.61 -19.36 5.30
CA SER A 485 -7.07 -20.37 4.36
C SER A 485 -6.54 -20.12 2.96
N TRP A 486 -6.09 -21.16 2.27
CA TRP A 486 -5.55 -21.05 0.92
C TRP A 486 -5.84 -22.29 0.07
N LEU A 487 -5.92 -22.09 -1.23
CA LEU A 487 -6.08 -23.17 -2.20
C LEU A 487 -4.76 -23.94 -2.35
N LYS A 488 -4.81 -25.26 -2.14
CA LYS A 488 -3.64 -26.15 -2.25
C LYS A 488 -3.06 -26.13 -3.67
N GLU A 489 -3.94 -26.16 -4.67
CA GLU A 489 -3.53 -26.18 -6.07
C GLU A 489 -3.03 -24.81 -6.55
N GLY A 490 -3.36 -23.71 -5.84
CA GLY A 490 -2.97 -22.35 -6.24
C GLY A 490 -3.69 -21.84 -7.49
N GLU A 491 -4.83 -22.43 -7.85
CA GLU A 491 -5.58 -22.12 -9.08
C GLU A 491 -6.94 -21.49 -8.75
N ARG A 492 -7.11 -20.20 -9.04
CA ARG A 492 -8.32 -19.41 -8.69
C ARG A 492 -9.63 -20.04 -9.17
N TYR A 493 -9.59 -20.72 -10.32
CA TYR A 493 -10.77 -21.28 -11.00
C TYR A 493 -10.75 -22.81 -11.13
N ASP A 494 -9.64 -23.47 -10.76
CA ASP A 494 -9.47 -24.92 -10.95
C ASP A 494 -8.97 -25.65 -9.69
N SER A 495 -9.13 -25.06 -8.50
CA SER A 495 -8.77 -25.72 -7.24
C SER A 495 -9.88 -26.58 -6.65
N ARG A 496 -9.49 -27.67 -6.00
CA ARG A 496 -10.39 -28.64 -5.35
C ARG A 496 -10.19 -28.74 -3.85
N THR A 497 -9.06 -28.25 -3.35
CA THR A 497 -8.66 -28.43 -1.98
C THR A 497 -8.34 -27.08 -1.33
N LEU A 498 -9.01 -26.80 -0.22
CA LEU A 498 -8.83 -25.61 0.59
C LEU A 498 -8.24 -26.03 1.93
N TYR A 499 -7.07 -25.50 2.25
CA TYR A 499 -6.48 -25.65 3.57
C TYR A 499 -6.89 -24.49 4.47
N THR A 500 -7.01 -24.76 5.77
CA THR A 500 -7.09 -23.75 6.82
C THR A 500 -6.11 -24.09 7.93
N MET A 501 -5.16 -23.20 8.19
CA MET A 501 -4.20 -23.34 9.28
C MET A 501 -4.63 -22.53 10.50
N ASP A 502 -4.45 -23.10 11.69
CA ASP A 502 -4.47 -22.38 12.97
C ASP A 502 -3.03 -22.14 13.43
N PHE A 503 -2.58 -20.88 13.42
CA PHE A 503 -1.19 -20.55 13.78
C PHE A 503 -0.86 -20.72 15.26
N GLU A 504 -1.87 -20.76 16.14
CA GLU A 504 -1.66 -20.99 17.57
C GLU A 504 -1.28 -22.45 17.83
N THR A 505 -1.90 -23.39 17.11
CA THR A 505 -1.68 -24.84 17.28
C THR A 505 -0.76 -25.45 16.23
N GLY A 506 -0.55 -24.76 15.11
CA GLY A 506 0.14 -25.29 13.93
C GLY A 506 -0.67 -26.33 13.15
N SER A 507 -1.95 -26.54 13.50
CA SER A 507 -2.78 -27.56 12.86
C SER A 507 -3.34 -27.06 11.54
N VAL A 508 -3.35 -27.94 10.53
CA VAL A 508 -3.90 -27.67 9.20
C VAL A 508 -5.09 -28.58 8.96
N ARG A 509 -6.21 -27.99 8.56
CA ARG A 509 -7.45 -28.67 8.18
C ARG A 509 -7.61 -28.64 6.67
N GLU A 510 -8.09 -29.73 6.10
CA GLU A 510 -8.32 -29.89 4.66
C GLU A 510 -9.82 -29.97 4.38
N MET A 511 -10.30 -29.20 3.42
CA MET A 511 -11.65 -29.28 2.86
C MET A 511 -11.53 -29.56 1.35
N THR A 512 -12.15 -30.64 0.89
CA THR A 512 -12.10 -31.07 -0.50
C THR A 512 -13.51 -31.14 -1.08
N CYS A 513 -13.72 -30.60 -2.28
CA CYS A 513 -14.99 -30.73 -3.00
C CYS A 513 -15.07 -31.99 -3.87
N GLY A 514 -16.26 -32.22 -4.45
CA GLY A 514 -16.45 -33.32 -5.41
C GLY A 514 -15.58 -33.20 -6.66
N GLU A 515 -15.48 -34.29 -7.43
CA GLU A 515 -14.72 -34.35 -8.70
C GLU A 515 -15.19 -33.31 -9.72
N ASP A 516 -16.51 -33.14 -9.85
CA ASP A 516 -17.17 -32.21 -10.78
C ASP A 516 -17.38 -30.81 -10.18
N GLU A 517 -16.61 -30.46 -9.14
CA GLU A 517 -16.71 -29.21 -8.41
C GLU A 517 -15.35 -28.53 -8.27
N ARG A 518 -15.38 -27.22 -8.05
CA ARG A 518 -14.25 -26.40 -7.61
C ARG A 518 -14.63 -25.54 -6.43
N ILE A 519 -13.64 -25.18 -5.64
CA ILE A 519 -13.82 -24.35 -4.44
C ILE A 519 -12.92 -23.14 -4.44
N ARG A 520 -13.37 -22.07 -3.79
CA ARG A 520 -12.56 -20.88 -3.53
C ARG A 520 -12.89 -20.28 -2.16
N PRO A 521 -11.89 -19.82 -1.39
CA PRO A 521 -12.15 -18.97 -0.23
C PRO A 521 -12.79 -17.66 -0.69
N ILE A 522 -13.69 -17.10 0.13
CA ILE A 522 -14.34 -15.82 -0.13
C ILE A 522 -13.84 -14.77 0.85
N CYS A 523 -14.00 -15.03 2.14
CA CYS A 523 -13.53 -14.18 3.22
C CYS A 523 -13.65 -14.92 4.55
N PHE A 524 -13.33 -14.25 5.64
CA PHE A 524 -13.76 -14.63 6.97
C PHE A 524 -14.78 -13.63 7.52
N MET A 525 -15.79 -14.14 8.22
CA MET A 525 -16.70 -13.35 9.04
C MET A 525 -16.29 -13.54 10.51
N GLY A 526 -15.50 -12.62 11.04
CA GLY A 526 -14.78 -12.82 12.31
C GLY A 526 -13.75 -13.94 12.17
N GLU A 527 -14.00 -15.08 12.84
CA GLU A 527 -13.15 -16.28 12.77
C GLU A 527 -13.75 -17.40 11.90
N ASP A 528 -14.96 -17.20 11.36
CA ASP A 528 -15.66 -18.21 10.56
C ASP A 528 -15.31 -18.04 9.07
N LEU A 529 -14.78 -19.11 8.46
CA LEU A 529 -14.42 -19.12 7.04
C LEU A 529 -15.66 -19.18 6.17
N VAL A 530 -15.75 -18.31 5.16
CA VAL A 530 -16.71 -18.40 4.06
C VAL A 530 -16.00 -18.88 2.81
N TYR A 531 -16.47 -19.97 2.20
CA TYR A 531 -15.98 -20.44 0.90
C TYR A 531 -17.13 -20.78 -0.04
N GLY A 532 -16.88 -20.66 -1.34
CA GLY A 532 -17.85 -20.97 -2.39
C GLY A 532 -17.51 -22.24 -3.14
N SER A 533 -18.52 -22.89 -3.70
CA SER A 533 -18.38 -24.05 -4.59
C SER A 533 -19.10 -23.81 -5.92
N ALA A 534 -18.45 -24.16 -7.02
CA ALA A 534 -18.98 -24.07 -8.38
C ALA A 534 -18.86 -25.43 -9.09
N ARG A 535 -19.71 -25.69 -10.08
CA ARG A 535 -19.60 -26.91 -10.92
C ARG A 535 -18.57 -26.68 -12.01
N THR A 536 -17.73 -27.68 -12.29
CA THR A 536 -16.72 -27.59 -13.36
C THR A 536 -17.34 -27.28 -14.72
N SER A 537 -18.53 -27.83 -15.02
CA SER A 537 -19.24 -27.58 -16.29
C SER A 537 -19.80 -26.16 -16.43
N GLU A 538 -19.81 -25.37 -15.36
CA GLU A 538 -20.41 -24.03 -15.32
C GLU A 538 -19.34 -22.93 -15.24
N ILE A 539 -18.12 -23.29 -14.86
CA ILE A 539 -16.96 -22.41 -14.83
C ILE A 539 -16.52 -22.15 -16.28
N ASN A 540 -16.32 -20.87 -16.59
CA ASN A 540 -15.78 -20.45 -17.88
C ASN A 540 -14.40 -19.84 -17.67
N THR A 541 -13.36 -20.50 -18.20
CA THR A 541 -11.97 -20.05 -18.23
C THR A 541 -11.44 -19.85 -19.65
N THR A 542 -12.30 -19.93 -20.69
CA THR A 542 -11.85 -19.81 -22.09
C THR A 542 -11.37 -18.40 -22.44
N ASP A 543 -11.75 -17.42 -21.62
CA ASP A 543 -11.54 -16.00 -21.80
C ASP A 543 -10.72 -15.44 -20.62
N VAL A 544 -9.40 -15.59 -20.69
CA VAL A 544 -8.46 -15.17 -19.62
C VAL A 544 -8.65 -13.69 -19.26
N GLY A 545 -8.79 -13.41 -17.97
CA GLY A 545 -9.11 -12.10 -17.42
C GLY A 545 -10.60 -11.70 -17.45
N ASN A 546 -11.49 -12.58 -17.94
CA ASN A 546 -12.94 -12.43 -17.85
C ASN A 546 -13.60 -13.77 -17.43
N GLU A 547 -12.89 -14.54 -16.61
CA GLU A 547 -13.34 -15.85 -16.17
C GLU A 547 -14.55 -15.73 -15.24
N VAL A 548 -15.42 -16.74 -15.29
CA VAL A 548 -16.65 -16.78 -14.49
C VAL A 548 -16.62 -17.99 -13.57
N PHE A 549 -16.77 -17.73 -12.27
CA PHE A 549 -16.86 -18.74 -11.22
C PHE A 549 -18.25 -18.69 -10.54
N PRO A 550 -19.28 -19.28 -11.14
CA PRO A 550 -20.65 -19.18 -10.68
C PRO A 550 -20.87 -20.13 -9.48
N MET A 551 -20.91 -19.57 -8.27
CA MET A 551 -21.00 -20.37 -7.06
C MET A 551 -22.45 -20.78 -6.80
N TYR A 552 -22.75 -22.07 -6.92
CA TYR A 552 -24.08 -22.59 -6.62
C TYR A 552 -24.31 -22.69 -5.10
N ARG A 553 -23.23 -22.71 -4.31
CA ARG A 553 -23.24 -22.83 -2.85
C ARG A 553 -22.19 -21.94 -2.21
N LEU A 554 -22.53 -21.32 -1.09
CA LEU A 554 -21.59 -20.77 -0.11
C LEU A 554 -21.71 -21.53 1.21
N ALA A 555 -20.59 -21.95 1.78
CA ALA A 555 -20.52 -22.58 3.10
C ALA A 555 -19.82 -21.65 4.10
N ILE A 556 -20.33 -21.62 5.33
CA ILE A 556 -19.69 -20.94 6.47
C ILE A 556 -19.26 -22.00 7.47
N VAL A 557 -17.96 -22.03 7.78
CA VAL A 557 -17.34 -23.04 8.62
C VAL A 557 -16.68 -22.39 9.82
N ASN A 558 -17.02 -22.85 11.02
CA ASN A 558 -16.48 -22.31 12.26
C ASN A 558 -15.03 -22.76 12.53
N LYS A 559 -14.44 -22.22 13.60
CA LYS A 559 -13.09 -22.57 14.05
C LYS A 559 -12.90 -24.05 14.40
N GLU A 560 -13.96 -24.78 14.77
CA GLU A 560 -13.92 -26.23 15.00
C GLU A 560 -13.99 -27.04 13.70
N GLY A 561 -14.52 -26.47 12.62
CA GLY A 561 -14.57 -27.07 11.28
C GLY A 561 -15.96 -27.56 10.91
N GLU A 562 -16.95 -27.14 11.68
CA GLU A 562 -18.34 -27.47 11.48
C GLU A 562 -18.96 -26.44 10.53
N GLU A 563 -19.68 -26.93 9.51
CA GLU A 563 -20.47 -26.08 8.64
C GLU A 563 -21.70 -25.56 9.42
N ILE A 564 -21.66 -24.29 9.81
CA ILE A 564 -22.72 -23.64 10.59
C ILE A 564 -23.79 -23.00 9.69
N LYS A 565 -23.48 -22.76 8.41
CA LYS A 565 -24.44 -22.28 7.42
C LYS A 565 -24.10 -22.77 6.02
N ASN A 566 -25.15 -23.15 5.29
CA ASN A 566 -25.09 -23.54 3.89
C ASN A 566 -26.09 -22.72 3.08
N TYR A 567 -25.59 -21.78 2.28
CA TYR A 567 -26.41 -20.95 1.40
C TYR A 567 -26.42 -21.54 -0.01
N GLN A 568 -27.55 -22.14 -0.39
CA GLN A 568 -27.72 -22.83 -1.67
C GLN A 568 -29.13 -22.61 -2.24
N PRO A 569 -29.46 -21.38 -2.69
CA PRO A 569 -30.74 -21.11 -3.32
C PRO A 569 -30.89 -21.88 -4.65
N SER A 570 -32.08 -22.43 -4.91
CA SER A 570 -32.33 -23.21 -6.13
C SER A 570 -32.26 -22.34 -7.39
N GLY A 571 -31.43 -22.72 -8.35
CA GLY A 571 -31.32 -22.06 -9.66
C GLY A 571 -30.68 -20.68 -9.64
N ILE A 572 -30.01 -20.32 -8.54
CA ILE A 572 -29.34 -19.03 -8.36
C ILE A 572 -27.86 -19.29 -8.06
N TYR A 573 -27.00 -18.50 -8.69
CA TYR A 573 -25.55 -18.51 -8.48
C TYR A 573 -25.14 -17.21 -7.81
N VAL A 574 -24.18 -17.29 -6.90
CA VAL A 574 -23.46 -16.12 -6.39
C VAL A 574 -22.26 -15.89 -7.31
N MET A 575 -22.19 -14.71 -7.91
CA MET A 575 -21.14 -14.34 -8.86
C MET A 575 -19.97 -13.67 -8.13
N SER A 576 -20.29 -12.79 -7.20
CA SER A 576 -19.32 -12.10 -6.35
C SER A 576 -19.95 -11.69 -5.02
N THR A 577 -19.10 -11.30 -4.09
CA THR A 577 -19.49 -10.90 -2.74
C THR A 577 -18.78 -9.61 -2.35
N GLU A 578 -19.47 -8.76 -1.60
CA GLU A 578 -18.90 -7.55 -1.00
C GLU A 578 -19.10 -7.63 0.51
N GLN A 579 -18.01 -7.61 1.27
CA GLN A 579 -18.06 -7.60 2.73
C GLN A 579 -18.09 -6.15 3.24
N THR A 580 -18.96 -5.88 4.21
CA THR A 580 -19.00 -4.61 4.92
C THR A 580 -19.29 -4.90 6.39
N ASN A 581 -18.31 -4.69 7.24
CA ASN A 581 -18.35 -5.08 8.66
C ASN A 581 -18.80 -6.55 8.81
N ASN A 582 -19.88 -6.77 9.55
CA ASN A 582 -20.50 -8.05 9.84
C ASN A 582 -21.52 -8.54 8.78
N MET A 583 -21.55 -7.94 7.59
CA MET A 583 -22.47 -8.30 6.50
C MET A 583 -21.71 -8.66 5.22
N LEU A 584 -22.15 -9.74 4.57
CA LEU A 584 -21.69 -10.17 3.25
C LEU A 584 -22.82 -10.00 2.23
N ARG A 585 -22.72 -8.99 1.37
CA ARG A 585 -23.65 -8.75 0.27
C ARG A 585 -23.32 -9.67 -0.90
N LEU A 586 -24.33 -10.27 -1.52
CA LEU A 586 -24.21 -11.28 -2.56
C LEU A 586 -24.76 -10.73 -3.88
N LYS A 587 -23.91 -10.60 -4.90
CA LYS A 587 -24.33 -10.36 -6.28
C LYS A 587 -24.72 -11.69 -6.91
N ARG A 588 -25.96 -11.78 -7.40
CA ARG A 588 -26.58 -13.04 -7.81
C ARG A 588 -26.97 -13.04 -9.28
N ALA A 589 -26.95 -14.22 -9.89
CA ALA A 589 -27.45 -14.42 -11.24
C ALA A 589 -28.27 -15.70 -11.37
N THR A 590 -29.14 -15.73 -12.38
CA THR A 590 -29.84 -16.92 -12.87
C THR A 590 -29.35 -17.25 -14.27
N GLY A 591 -29.23 -18.53 -14.62
CA GLY A 591 -28.73 -18.94 -15.93
C GLY A 591 -28.17 -20.37 -15.91
N GLN A 592 -27.64 -20.81 -17.05
CA GLN A 592 -26.89 -22.07 -17.19
C GLN A 592 -25.83 -21.91 -18.28
N ALA A 593 -24.74 -22.68 -18.18
CA ALA A 593 -23.76 -22.86 -19.25
C ALA A 593 -23.18 -21.54 -19.84
N GLY A 594 -22.65 -20.68 -18.96
CA GLY A 594 -21.92 -19.47 -19.36
C GLY A 594 -22.79 -18.25 -19.70
N VAL A 595 -24.12 -18.39 -19.73
CA VAL A 595 -25.05 -17.26 -19.88
C VAL A 595 -25.74 -17.01 -18.54
N TYR A 596 -25.29 -15.96 -17.86
CA TYR A 596 -25.80 -15.54 -16.55
C TYR A 596 -26.48 -14.18 -16.68
N THR A 597 -27.70 -14.05 -16.13
CA THR A 597 -28.42 -12.77 -16.03
C THR A 597 -28.52 -12.39 -14.58
N GLU A 598 -28.10 -11.16 -14.25
CA GLU A 598 -28.20 -10.62 -12.90
C GLU A 598 -29.64 -10.72 -12.38
N THR A 599 -29.76 -11.03 -11.10
CA THR A 599 -31.04 -11.08 -10.39
C THR A 599 -30.94 -10.29 -9.09
N THR A 600 -32.03 -10.24 -8.31
CA THR A 600 -32.06 -9.51 -7.03
C THR A 600 -30.90 -9.94 -6.15
N GLU A 601 -30.16 -9.01 -5.55
CA GLU A 601 -29.09 -9.31 -4.60
C GLU A 601 -29.61 -9.96 -3.31
N ASP A 602 -28.73 -10.54 -2.51
CA ASP A 602 -29.03 -11.01 -1.14
C ASP A 602 -27.94 -10.58 -0.17
N GLN A 603 -28.10 -10.90 1.12
CA GLN A 603 -27.09 -10.67 2.13
C GLN A 603 -27.05 -11.78 3.18
N ILE A 604 -25.84 -12.06 3.67
CA ILE A 604 -25.61 -12.87 4.87
C ILE A 604 -25.14 -11.93 5.97
N VAL A 605 -25.84 -11.92 7.10
CA VAL A 605 -25.53 -11.05 8.25
C VAL A 605 -25.06 -11.93 9.42
N SER A 606 -23.96 -11.53 10.06
CA SER A 606 -23.48 -12.14 11.30
C SER A 606 -24.35 -11.72 12.49
N THR A 607 -24.40 -12.54 13.53
CA THR A 607 -25.09 -12.21 14.79
C THR A 607 -24.42 -11.06 15.57
N SER A 608 -23.20 -10.65 15.21
CA SER A 608 -22.43 -9.56 15.85
C SER A 608 -22.80 -8.15 15.37
N MET A 609 -23.71 -7.98 14.39
CA MET A 609 -24.04 -6.67 13.82
C MET A 609 -24.60 -5.65 14.84
N GLU A 610 -25.22 -6.09 15.94
CA GLU A 610 -25.65 -5.20 17.03
C GLU A 610 -24.47 -4.54 17.75
N GLU A 611 -23.30 -5.19 17.79
CA GLU A 611 -22.09 -4.64 18.42
C GLU A 611 -21.49 -3.48 17.60
N ASP A 612 -21.50 -3.56 16.26
CA ASP A 612 -20.98 -2.49 15.38
C ASP A 612 -21.82 -1.20 15.47
N VAL A 613 -23.06 -1.29 15.94
CA VAL A 613 -23.91 -0.11 16.20
C VAL A 613 -23.51 0.59 17.50
N VAL A 614 -22.79 -0.09 18.39
CA VAL A 614 -22.44 0.38 19.73
C VAL A 614 -20.94 0.68 19.85
N TYR A 615 -20.11 -0.09 19.14
CA TYR A 615 -18.65 0.01 19.07
C TYR A 615 -18.20 0.32 17.64
N GLY A 616 -17.02 0.91 17.50
CA GLY A 616 -16.42 1.19 16.20
C GLY A 616 -16.78 2.56 15.63
N VAL A 617 -16.50 2.75 14.35
CA VAL A 617 -16.50 4.07 13.72
C VAL A 617 -17.93 4.56 13.44
N ALA A 618 -18.16 5.84 13.67
CA ALA A 618 -19.36 6.57 13.29
C ALA A 618 -18.97 7.95 12.74
N THR A 619 -19.90 8.60 12.04
CA THR A 619 -19.73 9.97 11.57
C THR A 619 -20.56 10.93 12.42
N LYS A 620 -20.09 12.18 12.50
CA LYS A 620 -20.75 13.29 13.20
C LYS A 620 -20.73 14.52 12.32
N GLU A 621 -21.81 15.29 12.31
CA GLU A 621 -21.84 16.57 11.61
C GLU A 621 -21.29 17.71 12.50
N ASP A 622 -20.43 18.54 11.92
CA ASP A 622 -19.94 19.80 12.47
C ASP A 622 -20.23 20.96 11.50
N SER A 623 -20.52 22.15 12.02
CA SER A 623 -20.94 23.27 11.18
C SER A 623 -19.81 23.91 10.36
N ILE A 624 -18.54 23.70 10.72
CA ILE A 624 -17.38 24.24 10.01
C ILE A 624 -16.58 23.11 9.36
N LYS A 625 -16.27 22.06 10.12
CA LYS A 625 -15.50 20.89 9.67
C LYS A 625 -16.32 19.90 8.84
N GLN A 626 -17.64 20.09 8.81
CA GLN A 626 -18.62 19.28 8.09
C GLN A 626 -18.82 17.87 8.63
N THR A 627 -17.95 16.91 8.31
CA THR A 627 -18.05 15.54 8.83
C THR A 627 -16.80 15.22 9.63
N GLU A 628 -17.00 14.85 10.90
CA GLU A 628 -15.99 14.32 11.80
C GLU A 628 -16.20 12.82 12.01
N ILE A 629 -15.11 12.13 12.37
CA ILE A 629 -15.10 10.71 12.70
C ILE A 629 -15.14 10.53 14.22
N LEU A 630 -16.03 9.68 14.69
CA LEU A 630 -16.18 9.32 16.10
C LEU A 630 -15.94 7.81 16.30
N LEU A 631 -14.94 7.45 17.08
CA LEU A 631 -14.72 6.07 17.51
C LEU A 631 -15.57 5.79 18.76
N ARG A 632 -16.67 5.04 18.60
CA ARG A 632 -17.59 4.70 19.69
C ARG A 632 -17.00 3.61 20.58
N VAL A 633 -17.16 3.81 21.89
CA VAL A 633 -16.64 2.89 22.92
C VAL A 633 -17.73 2.10 23.65
N GLY A 634 -18.97 2.18 23.17
CA GLY A 634 -20.12 1.42 23.66
C GLY A 634 -20.61 1.74 25.07
N THR A 635 -20.01 2.71 25.74
CA THR A 635 -20.44 3.20 27.06
C THR A 635 -20.30 4.71 27.13
N GLU A 636 -21.04 5.31 28.05
CA GLU A 636 -21.02 6.74 28.27
C GLU A 636 -19.70 7.19 28.96
N ILE A 637 -18.92 8.05 28.29
CA ILE A 637 -17.72 8.66 28.86
C ILE A 637 -18.13 9.85 29.73
N ARG A 638 -17.91 9.72 31.04
CA ARG A 638 -18.25 10.77 32.03
C ARG A 638 -17.15 11.79 32.25
N ASP A 639 -15.91 11.33 32.32
CA ASP A 639 -14.74 12.20 32.43
C ASP A 639 -14.11 12.41 31.05
N LYS A 640 -14.17 13.64 30.58
CA LYS A 640 -13.69 14.05 29.26
C LYS A 640 -12.27 14.63 29.29
N ASN A 641 -11.63 14.66 30.46
CA ASN A 641 -10.28 15.17 30.65
C ASN A 641 -9.34 14.01 31.01
N PRO A 642 -8.90 13.20 30.04
CA PRO A 642 -8.11 12.03 30.35
C PRO A 642 -6.71 12.43 30.84
N GLN A 643 -6.15 11.63 31.73
CA GLN A 643 -4.71 11.65 32.00
C GLN A 643 -3.97 11.24 30.72
N GLN A 644 -3.12 12.13 30.22
CA GLN A 644 -2.27 11.86 29.05
C GLN A 644 -0.94 11.27 29.49
N VAL A 645 -0.52 10.20 28.81
CA VAL A 645 0.75 9.52 29.04
C VAL A 645 1.46 9.32 27.70
N ASN A 646 2.78 9.54 27.69
CA ASN A 646 3.64 9.17 26.57
C ASN A 646 4.49 7.98 26.98
N SER A 647 4.49 6.95 26.15
CA SER A 647 5.30 5.76 26.40
C SER A 647 6.77 6.02 26.10
N LYS A 648 7.63 5.22 26.72
CA LYS A 648 9.08 5.22 26.46
C LYS A 648 9.50 3.96 25.73
N VAL A 649 10.50 4.06 24.86
CA VAL A 649 11.05 2.90 24.16
C VAL A 649 12.15 2.26 25.01
N LEU A 650 12.12 0.94 25.13
CA LEU A 650 13.20 0.16 25.74
C LEU A 650 14.33 -0.05 24.72
N VAL A 651 15.53 0.35 25.10
CA VAL A 651 16.73 0.17 24.28
C VAL A 651 17.48 -1.08 24.72
N TYR A 652 17.84 -1.92 23.76
CA TYR A 652 18.63 -3.14 23.94
C TYR A 652 19.91 -3.08 23.12
N ASP A 653 21.00 -3.64 23.68
CA ASP A 653 22.28 -3.79 22.97
C ASP A 653 22.30 -4.98 22.00
N ASN A 654 21.46 -6.00 22.23
CA ASN A 654 21.41 -7.19 21.37
C ASN A 654 20.51 -6.98 20.14
N SER A 655 20.95 -7.47 18.99
CA SER A 655 20.16 -7.46 17.75
C SER A 655 18.93 -8.36 17.88
N ARG A 656 17.78 -7.86 17.42
CA ARG A 656 16.51 -8.59 17.31
C ARG A 656 16.08 -8.74 15.85
N THR A 657 17.04 -8.62 14.94
CA THR A 657 16.80 -8.60 13.49
C THR A 657 16.88 -9.99 12.87
N VAL A 658 15.94 -10.29 11.99
CA VAL A 658 15.95 -11.40 11.04
C VAL A 658 15.94 -10.80 9.64
N PHE A 659 16.79 -11.28 8.74
CA PHE A 659 16.77 -10.88 7.33
C PHE A 659 16.06 -11.96 6.51
N ILE A 660 14.99 -11.58 5.82
CA ILE A 660 14.30 -12.44 4.86
C ILE A 660 14.68 -11.95 3.46
N PRO A 661 15.33 -12.78 2.62
CA PRO A 661 15.64 -12.42 1.25
C PRO A 661 14.37 -12.40 0.41
N GLY A 662 14.40 -11.62 -0.68
CA GLY A 662 13.29 -11.57 -1.62
C GLY A 662 13.02 -12.92 -2.30
N ASN A 663 11.76 -13.15 -2.67
CA ASN A 663 11.30 -14.36 -3.33
C ASN A 663 11.50 -14.26 -4.86
N SER A 664 12.47 -15.00 -5.39
CA SER A 664 12.71 -15.08 -6.85
C SER A 664 11.58 -15.77 -7.62
N ASP A 665 10.78 -16.59 -6.94
CA ASP A 665 9.72 -17.40 -7.53
C ASP A 665 8.33 -16.79 -7.25
N ARG A 666 8.29 -15.47 -6.98
CA ARG A 666 7.03 -14.74 -6.75
C ARG A 666 6.15 -14.76 -7.99
N GLU A 667 4.84 -14.70 -7.76
CA GLU A 667 3.85 -14.67 -8.83
C GLU A 667 4.07 -13.46 -9.76
N ASN A 668 3.94 -13.70 -11.07
CA ASN A 668 3.89 -12.62 -12.05
C ASN A 668 2.52 -11.96 -11.96
N LEU A 669 2.51 -10.68 -11.60
CA LEU A 669 1.34 -9.85 -11.36
C LEU A 669 1.44 -8.55 -12.15
N TYR A 670 0.28 -7.94 -12.31
CA TYR A 670 0.10 -6.62 -12.88
C TYR A 670 -0.32 -5.67 -11.76
N TYR A 671 0.43 -4.60 -11.59
CA TYR A 671 0.26 -3.63 -10.51
C TYR A 671 -0.40 -2.38 -11.06
N VAL A 672 -1.54 -2.01 -10.47
CA VAL A 672 -2.27 -0.80 -10.83
C VAL A 672 -1.82 0.32 -9.91
N TYR A 673 -1.27 1.38 -10.48
CA TYR A 673 -0.94 2.61 -9.78
C TYR A 673 -1.97 3.69 -10.14
N ALA A 674 -2.62 4.24 -9.11
CA ALA A 674 -3.62 5.29 -9.25
C ALA A 674 -3.59 6.18 -7.99
N GLY A 675 -3.96 7.45 -8.12
CA GLY A 675 -3.87 8.37 -6.98
C GLY A 675 -2.45 8.55 -6.41
N GLY A 676 -1.42 8.22 -7.19
CA GLY A 676 -0.01 8.37 -6.83
C GLY A 676 0.62 7.24 -6.01
N LYS A 677 -0.07 6.12 -5.84
CA LYS A 677 0.40 4.95 -5.07
C LYS A 677 -0.09 3.63 -5.67
N LEU A 678 0.43 2.51 -5.18
CA LEU A 678 -0.13 1.20 -5.51
C LEU A 678 -1.58 1.14 -5.05
N GLU A 679 -2.49 0.84 -5.98
CA GLU A 679 -3.92 0.73 -5.70
C GLU A 679 -4.34 -0.73 -5.56
N SER A 680 -3.93 -1.59 -6.50
CA SER A 680 -4.26 -3.00 -6.51
C SER A 680 -3.28 -3.83 -7.34
N GLN A 681 -3.35 -5.14 -7.19
CA GLN A 681 -2.55 -6.14 -7.91
C GLN A 681 -3.45 -7.22 -8.51
N TRP A 682 -3.13 -7.67 -9.71
CA TRP A 682 -3.96 -8.59 -10.48
C TRP A 682 -3.11 -9.64 -11.20
N PRO A 683 -3.57 -10.89 -11.32
CA PRO A 683 -2.84 -11.92 -12.06
C PRO A 683 -2.96 -11.77 -13.58
N THR A 684 -3.93 -10.99 -14.08
CA THR A 684 -4.13 -10.80 -15.51
C THR A 684 -4.05 -9.34 -15.94
N ALA A 685 -3.48 -9.09 -17.11
CA ALA A 685 -3.39 -7.75 -17.69
C ALA A 685 -4.77 -7.14 -17.92
N ALA A 686 -5.76 -7.95 -18.37
CA ALA A 686 -7.10 -7.45 -18.67
C ALA A 686 -7.82 -6.89 -17.43
N GLU A 687 -7.73 -7.57 -16.29
CA GLU A 687 -8.28 -7.07 -15.02
C GLU A 687 -7.59 -5.78 -14.58
N ALA A 688 -6.25 -5.75 -14.63
CA ALA A 688 -5.48 -4.58 -14.27
C ALA A 688 -5.77 -3.37 -15.17
N VAL A 689 -5.88 -3.57 -16.49
CA VAL A 689 -6.18 -2.50 -17.46
C VAL A 689 -7.56 -1.90 -17.20
N ARG A 690 -8.59 -2.73 -16.98
CA ARG A 690 -9.92 -2.21 -16.64
C ARG A 690 -9.91 -1.43 -15.33
N ARG A 691 -9.22 -1.95 -14.31
CA ARG A 691 -9.10 -1.28 -13.02
C ARG A 691 -8.34 0.05 -13.14
N ALA A 692 -7.22 0.08 -13.85
CA ALA A 692 -6.46 1.30 -14.10
C ALA A 692 -7.26 2.31 -14.92
N ASP A 693 -8.06 1.85 -15.88
CA ASP A 693 -8.94 2.73 -16.64
C ASP A 693 -10.00 3.38 -15.74
N GLU A 694 -10.67 2.60 -14.89
CA GLU A 694 -11.64 3.08 -13.90
C GLU A 694 -11.03 4.07 -12.89
N GLN A 695 -9.81 3.81 -12.43
CA GLN A 695 -9.12 4.61 -11.42
C GLN A 695 -8.22 5.71 -12.00
N VAL A 696 -8.28 5.95 -13.32
CA VAL A 696 -7.46 6.97 -14.00
C VAL A 696 -5.95 6.78 -13.73
N GLY A 697 -5.51 5.52 -13.75
CA GLY A 697 -4.18 5.06 -13.35
C GLY A 697 -3.29 4.58 -14.50
N VAL A 698 -2.30 3.75 -14.14
CA VAL A 698 -1.36 3.05 -15.03
C VAL A 698 -1.19 1.60 -14.55
N VAL A 699 -0.77 0.72 -15.45
CA VAL A 699 -0.46 -0.69 -15.16
C VAL A 699 1.00 -0.95 -15.44
N ILE A 700 1.69 -1.61 -14.49
CA ILE A 700 3.05 -2.11 -14.69
C ILE A 700 3.12 -3.62 -14.39
N ASN A 701 4.12 -4.31 -14.94
CA ASN A 701 4.43 -5.71 -14.61
C ASN A 701 5.55 -5.82 -13.55
N ASN A 702 5.93 -7.05 -13.17
CA ASN A 702 7.05 -7.30 -12.24
C ASN A 702 8.41 -6.78 -12.73
N ALA A 703 8.59 -6.64 -14.05
CA ALA A 703 9.79 -6.05 -14.65
C ALA A 703 9.79 -4.51 -14.60
N LYS A 704 8.73 -3.91 -14.03
CA LYS A 704 8.48 -2.46 -13.92
C LYS A 704 8.27 -1.78 -15.28
N GLU A 705 7.90 -2.55 -16.30
CA GLU A 705 7.55 -2.04 -17.62
C GLU A 705 6.10 -1.55 -17.60
N PHE A 706 5.83 -0.45 -18.31
CA PHE A 706 4.46 0.01 -18.53
C PHE A 706 3.73 -0.97 -19.44
N VAL A 707 2.67 -1.56 -18.92
CA VAL A 707 1.74 -2.42 -19.68
C VAL A 707 0.62 -1.58 -20.29
N TRP A 708 0.15 -0.58 -19.55
CA TRP A 708 -0.94 0.30 -19.99
C TRP A 708 -0.95 1.63 -19.25
N GLU A 709 -1.32 2.71 -19.94
CA GLU A 709 -1.38 4.05 -19.33
C GLU A 709 -2.63 4.82 -19.76
N ARG A 710 -3.41 5.30 -18.78
CA ARG A 710 -4.58 6.13 -19.08
C ARG A 710 -4.16 7.42 -19.79
N GLY A 711 -4.67 7.63 -21.00
CA GLY A 711 -4.52 8.89 -21.70
C GLY A 711 -3.20 9.09 -22.44
N ASN A 712 -2.30 8.10 -22.45
CA ASN A 712 -1.07 8.08 -23.28
C ASN A 712 -1.28 7.32 -24.60
N LYS A 713 -2.45 7.52 -25.23
CA LYS A 713 -2.78 6.93 -26.53
C LYS A 713 -2.66 8.02 -27.60
N PRO A 714 -1.84 7.85 -28.67
CA PRO A 714 -1.73 8.85 -29.72
C PRO A 714 -3.05 9.05 -30.47
N ALA A 715 -3.22 10.22 -31.10
CA ALA A 715 -4.44 10.56 -31.83
C ALA A 715 -4.64 9.70 -33.09
N VAL A 716 -3.53 9.30 -33.73
CA VAL A 716 -3.50 8.42 -34.90
C VAL A 716 -2.37 7.41 -34.75
N SER A 717 -2.56 6.20 -35.27
CA SER A 717 -1.49 5.19 -35.32
C SER A 717 -1.65 4.28 -36.53
N LYS A 718 -0.52 3.84 -37.11
CA LYS A 718 -0.50 2.82 -38.15
C LYS A 718 0.80 2.02 -38.11
N ILE A 719 0.66 0.73 -37.86
CA ILE A 719 1.71 -0.27 -37.94
C ILE A 719 1.75 -0.78 -39.38
N LYS A 720 2.94 -0.76 -39.98
CA LYS A 720 3.12 -1.31 -41.32
C LYS A 720 3.07 -2.84 -41.27
N VAL A 721 2.41 -3.47 -42.24
CA VAL A 721 2.20 -4.93 -42.25
C VAL A 721 3.52 -5.70 -42.23
N GLU A 722 4.57 -5.18 -42.88
CA GLU A 722 5.92 -5.76 -42.86
C GLU A 722 6.57 -5.79 -41.47
N ASN A 723 6.14 -4.93 -40.54
CA ASN A 723 6.66 -4.85 -39.18
C ASN A 723 5.87 -5.74 -38.20
N ILE A 724 4.78 -6.36 -38.64
CA ILE A 724 3.98 -7.26 -37.80
C ILE A 724 4.69 -8.62 -37.74
N PRO A 725 4.88 -9.24 -36.55
CA PRO A 725 5.45 -10.58 -36.45
C PRO A 725 4.62 -11.63 -37.21
N ASP A 726 5.28 -12.61 -37.82
CA ASP A 726 4.60 -13.59 -38.67
C ASP A 726 3.56 -14.45 -37.93
N ILE A 727 3.83 -14.80 -36.66
CA ILE A 727 2.85 -15.51 -35.82
C ILE A 727 1.59 -14.67 -35.60
N VAL A 728 1.72 -13.35 -35.41
CA VAL A 728 0.58 -12.44 -35.24
C VAL A 728 -0.25 -12.37 -36.52
N LYS A 729 0.39 -12.39 -37.69
CA LYS A 729 -0.30 -12.41 -39.01
C LYS A 729 -1.18 -13.65 -39.20
N THR A 730 -0.97 -14.73 -38.43
CA THR A 730 -1.84 -15.92 -38.47
C THR A 730 -3.18 -15.70 -37.78
N GLY A 731 -3.32 -14.63 -36.99
CA GLY A 731 -4.52 -14.36 -36.20
C GLY A 731 -4.77 -15.37 -35.09
N THR A 732 -3.76 -16.14 -34.67
CA THR A 732 -3.90 -17.03 -33.51
C THR A 732 -4.16 -16.20 -32.24
N MET A 733 -5.13 -16.61 -31.44
CA MET A 733 -5.40 -16.02 -30.11
C MET A 733 -4.89 -16.92 -28.97
N ASP A 734 -4.09 -17.93 -29.32
CA ASP A 734 -3.40 -18.81 -28.36
C ASP A 734 -2.19 -18.07 -27.79
N ILE A 735 -2.28 -17.69 -26.52
CA ILE A 735 -1.25 -16.93 -25.79
C ILE A 735 0.05 -17.74 -25.72
N GLU A 736 -0.01 -19.02 -25.37
CA GLU A 736 1.19 -19.87 -25.25
C GLU A 736 1.91 -20.00 -26.61
N ALA A 737 1.14 -20.14 -27.68
CA ALA A 737 1.71 -20.20 -29.04
C ALA A 737 2.35 -18.87 -29.46
N LEU A 738 1.77 -17.74 -29.06
CA LEU A 738 2.33 -16.42 -29.30
C LEU A 738 3.63 -16.23 -28.53
N GLU A 739 3.63 -16.51 -27.22
CA GLU A 739 4.82 -16.39 -26.37
C GLU A 739 5.98 -17.24 -26.90
N ALA A 740 5.72 -18.52 -27.18
CA ALA A 740 6.71 -19.45 -27.67
C ALA A 740 7.33 -19.01 -29.02
N SER A 741 6.56 -18.34 -29.88
CA SER A 741 7.04 -17.88 -31.19
C SER A 741 7.64 -16.47 -31.15
N LEU A 742 7.19 -15.60 -30.26
CA LEU A 742 7.67 -14.21 -30.14
C LEU A 742 8.91 -14.11 -29.25
N GLY A 743 9.06 -15.00 -28.27
CA GLY A 743 10.05 -14.86 -27.20
C GLY A 743 9.76 -13.64 -26.30
N ARG A 744 8.49 -13.24 -26.23
CA ARG A 744 7.96 -12.06 -25.53
C ARG A 744 6.69 -12.44 -24.80
N ASP A 745 6.34 -11.67 -23.78
CA ASP A 745 5.10 -11.87 -23.02
C ASP A 745 3.89 -11.52 -23.90
N ALA A 746 3.03 -12.50 -24.15
CA ALA A 746 1.75 -12.28 -24.82
C ALA A 746 0.68 -12.11 -23.74
N ILE A 747 -0.23 -11.18 -23.95
CA ILE A 747 -1.21 -10.78 -22.94
C ILE A 747 -2.62 -10.96 -23.46
N GLY A 748 -3.45 -11.64 -22.66
CA GLY A 748 -4.89 -11.68 -22.82
C GLY A 748 -5.50 -10.35 -22.38
N LEU A 749 -6.35 -9.79 -23.23
CA LEU A 749 -7.05 -8.51 -23.00
C LEU A 749 -8.57 -8.71 -23.09
N THR A 750 -9.05 -9.92 -22.79
CA THR A 750 -10.46 -10.23 -22.90
C THR A 750 -11.28 -9.45 -21.87
N GLY A 751 -12.37 -8.84 -22.34
CA GLY A 751 -13.21 -7.95 -21.54
C GLY A 751 -12.76 -6.49 -21.54
N CYS A 752 -11.53 -6.18 -22.01
CA CYS A 752 -11.14 -4.79 -22.24
C CYS A 752 -11.97 -4.15 -23.35
N THR A 753 -12.28 -2.87 -23.22
CA THR A 753 -13.01 -2.12 -24.25
C THR A 753 -12.13 -1.89 -25.47
N LEU A 754 -12.74 -1.59 -26.63
CA LEU A 754 -11.99 -1.20 -27.82
C LEU A 754 -11.05 -0.02 -27.54
N GLU A 755 -11.49 0.99 -26.79
CA GLU A 755 -10.67 2.16 -26.47
C GLU A 755 -9.43 1.79 -25.65
N GLN A 756 -9.57 0.88 -24.68
CA GLN A 756 -8.47 0.38 -23.85
C GLN A 756 -7.42 -0.35 -24.70
N VAL A 757 -7.83 -1.19 -25.65
CA VAL A 757 -6.88 -1.97 -26.46
C VAL A 757 -6.20 -1.16 -27.56
N LEU A 758 -6.77 -0.03 -27.98
CA LEU A 758 -6.12 0.86 -28.96
C LEU A 758 -4.86 1.54 -28.40
N TYR A 759 -4.64 1.55 -27.08
CA TYR A 759 -3.36 1.93 -26.48
C TYR A 759 -2.21 1.09 -27.05
N PHE A 760 -2.34 -0.23 -27.07
CA PHE A 760 -1.29 -1.15 -27.55
C PHE A 760 -0.95 -0.88 -29.02
N VAL A 761 -1.97 -0.66 -29.86
CA VAL A 761 -1.79 -0.28 -31.27
C VAL A 761 -1.07 1.07 -31.39
N GLY A 762 -1.37 2.00 -30.49
CA GLY A 762 -0.69 3.29 -30.36
C GLY A 762 0.79 3.16 -30.01
N GLN A 763 1.14 2.20 -29.15
CA GLN A 763 2.52 1.88 -28.77
C GLN A 763 3.25 1.02 -29.82
N GLY A 764 2.56 0.61 -30.88
CA GLY A 764 3.14 -0.16 -31.98
C GLY A 764 2.97 -1.68 -31.85
N HIS A 765 2.17 -2.14 -30.91
CA HIS A 765 1.80 -3.55 -30.75
C HIS A 765 0.44 -3.82 -31.41
N PRO A 766 0.37 -4.60 -32.50
CA PRO A 766 -0.90 -4.95 -33.12
C PRO A 766 -1.77 -5.77 -32.15
N VAL A 767 -3.09 -5.62 -32.28
CA VAL A 767 -4.06 -6.33 -31.43
C VAL A 767 -4.83 -7.34 -32.27
N ILE A 768 -4.82 -8.60 -31.87
CA ILE A 768 -5.64 -9.65 -32.48
C ILE A 768 -7.01 -9.62 -31.78
N GLY A 769 -8.09 -9.51 -32.55
CA GLY A 769 -9.44 -9.37 -32.00
C GLY A 769 -10.45 -10.29 -32.68
N ALA A 770 -11.35 -10.89 -31.89
CA ALA A 770 -12.45 -11.69 -32.41
C ALA A 770 -13.61 -10.79 -32.88
N MET A 771 -14.16 -11.10 -34.05
CA MET A 771 -15.40 -10.52 -34.58
C MET A 771 -16.39 -11.66 -34.87
N PRO A 772 -17.69 -11.38 -35.11
CA PRO A 772 -18.65 -12.42 -35.45
C PRO A 772 -18.21 -13.24 -36.66
N GLY A 773 -17.88 -14.51 -36.43
CA GLY A 773 -17.49 -15.48 -37.46
C GLY A 773 -16.07 -15.33 -38.02
N LYS A 774 -15.22 -14.45 -37.49
CA LYS A 774 -13.83 -14.28 -37.95
C LYS A 774 -12.91 -13.70 -36.87
N VAL A 775 -11.61 -13.77 -37.11
CA VAL A 775 -10.58 -13.04 -36.35
C VAL A 775 -9.96 -12.00 -37.26
N VAL A 776 -9.60 -10.84 -36.71
CA VAL A 776 -8.93 -9.74 -37.42
C VAL A 776 -7.74 -9.25 -36.59
N ILE A 777 -6.81 -8.55 -37.24
CA ILE A 777 -5.68 -7.89 -36.59
C ILE A 777 -5.88 -6.39 -36.74
N ILE A 778 -5.96 -5.67 -35.63
CA ILE A 778 -6.00 -4.21 -35.58
C ILE A 778 -4.57 -3.70 -35.73
N THR A 779 -4.29 -3.01 -36.84
CA THR A 779 -2.95 -2.52 -37.18
C THR A 779 -2.86 -1.01 -37.11
N GLY A 780 -3.95 -0.29 -36.81
CA GLY A 780 -3.96 1.16 -36.72
C GLY A 780 -5.35 1.74 -36.56
N TYR A 781 -5.40 3.07 -36.44
CA TYR A 781 -6.61 3.87 -36.40
C TYR A 781 -6.33 5.30 -36.85
N ASP A 782 -7.34 5.97 -37.39
CA ASP A 782 -7.27 7.38 -37.80
C ASP A 782 -7.91 8.34 -36.79
N ASP A 783 -7.86 9.63 -37.10
CA ASP A 783 -8.38 10.73 -36.29
C ASP A 783 -9.92 10.79 -36.24
N TYR A 784 -10.59 10.03 -37.12
CA TYR A 784 -12.04 9.84 -37.13
C TYR A 784 -12.48 8.59 -36.38
N GLY A 785 -11.54 7.82 -35.82
CA GLY A 785 -11.79 6.58 -35.09
C GLY A 785 -12.02 5.36 -35.99
N ASN A 786 -11.78 5.45 -37.30
CA ASN A 786 -11.83 4.26 -38.16
C ASN A 786 -10.63 3.37 -37.85
N LEU A 787 -10.88 2.07 -37.72
CA LEU A 787 -9.82 1.09 -37.53
C LEU A 787 -9.20 0.72 -38.87
N ILE A 788 -7.91 0.43 -38.85
CA ILE A 788 -7.17 -0.20 -39.94
C ILE A 788 -7.01 -1.67 -39.55
N LEU A 789 -7.68 -2.55 -40.29
CA LEU A 789 -7.73 -3.99 -40.02
C LEU A 789 -6.97 -4.77 -41.09
N LEU A 790 -6.43 -5.92 -40.68
CA LEU A 790 -5.81 -6.93 -41.53
C LEU A 790 -6.49 -8.28 -41.27
N ASN A 791 -6.92 -8.97 -42.32
CA ASN A 791 -7.37 -10.36 -42.15
C ASN A 791 -6.15 -11.29 -42.01
N PRO A 792 -6.26 -12.36 -41.22
CA PRO A 792 -5.18 -13.33 -41.07
C PRO A 792 -4.68 -13.89 -42.41
N GLY A 793 -3.36 -13.85 -42.61
CA GLY A 793 -2.69 -14.34 -43.82
C GLY A 793 -2.76 -13.41 -45.05
N GLU A 794 -3.46 -12.28 -44.97
CA GLU A 794 -3.49 -11.28 -46.06
C GLU A 794 -2.32 -10.28 -45.96
N THR A 795 -2.14 -9.48 -47.02
CA THR A 795 -1.09 -8.45 -47.09
C THR A 795 -1.64 -7.02 -47.21
N GLU A 796 -2.94 -6.87 -47.44
CA GLU A 796 -3.60 -5.58 -47.62
C GLU A 796 -4.51 -5.27 -46.42
N THR A 797 -4.39 -4.06 -45.89
CA THR A 797 -5.26 -3.56 -44.81
C THR A 797 -6.51 -2.88 -45.37
N TYR A 798 -7.61 -2.93 -44.64
CA TYR A 798 -8.84 -2.20 -44.98
C TYR A 798 -9.35 -1.38 -43.78
N PHE A 799 -10.17 -0.37 -44.04
CA PHE A 799 -10.79 0.45 -42.98
C PHE A 799 -12.09 -0.17 -42.48
N TRP A 800 -12.35 -0.04 -41.17
CA TRP A 800 -13.62 -0.42 -40.55
C TRP A 800 -14.14 0.73 -39.68
N GLY A 801 -15.43 1.04 -39.81
CA GLY A 801 -16.02 2.21 -39.15
C GLY A 801 -16.05 2.06 -37.61
N PRO A 802 -15.98 3.16 -36.85
CA PRO A 802 -15.91 3.13 -35.38
C PRO A 802 -17.12 2.45 -34.72
N GLU A 803 -18.34 2.79 -35.14
CA GLU A 803 -19.57 2.23 -34.58
C GLU A 803 -19.71 0.73 -34.88
N ASP A 804 -19.39 0.31 -36.10
CA ASP A 804 -19.40 -1.10 -36.49
C ASP A 804 -18.30 -1.87 -35.74
N SER A 805 -17.11 -1.28 -35.58
CA SER A 805 -16.02 -1.89 -34.80
C SER A 805 -16.45 -2.17 -33.37
N LYS A 806 -16.97 -1.15 -32.67
CA LYS A 806 -17.42 -1.28 -31.29
C LYS A 806 -18.49 -2.36 -31.15
N ARG A 807 -19.53 -2.30 -31.99
CA ARG A 807 -20.62 -3.30 -31.98
C ARG A 807 -20.11 -4.71 -32.23
N ASP A 808 -19.27 -4.89 -33.25
CA ASP A 808 -18.84 -6.22 -33.69
C ASP A 808 -17.90 -6.86 -32.64
N PHE A 809 -16.99 -6.10 -32.03
CA PHE A 809 -16.14 -6.61 -30.95
C PHE A 809 -16.94 -6.91 -29.67
N GLU A 810 -17.86 -6.02 -29.27
CA GLU A 810 -18.75 -6.25 -28.12
C GLU A 810 -19.61 -7.51 -28.31
N ALA A 811 -20.15 -7.71 -29.52
CA ALA A 811 -20.93 -8.90 -29.87
C ALA A 811 -20.12 -10.20 -29.84
N ALA A 812 -18.79 -10.11 -29.99
CA ALA A 812 -17.86 -11.23 -29.88
C ALA A 812 -17.27 -11.40 -28.46
N GLY A 813 -17.74 -10.63 -27.48
CA GLY A 813 -17.30 -10.68 -26.09
C GLY A 813 -16.02 -9.92 -25.79
N ASN A 814 -15.63 -8.95 -26.63
CA ASN A 814 -14.40 -8.15 -26.47
C ASN A 814 -13.16 -9.03 -26.22
N ARG A 815 -12.98 -10.05 -27.05
CA ARG A 815 -11.86 -10.98 -26.95
C ARG A 815 -10.68 -10.43 -27.74
N PHE A 816 -9.62 -10.08 -27.03
CA PHE A 816 -8.42 -9.44 -27.57
C PHE A 816 -7.15 -10.08 -27.03
N VAL A 817 -6.11 -10.10 -27.85
CA VAL A 817 -4.75 -10.54 -27.48
C VAL A 817 -3.73 -9.60 -28.10
N SER A 818 -2.66 -9.27 -27.37
CA SER A 818 -1.49 -8.55 -27.86
C SER A 818 -0.23 -9.08 -27.20
N TYR A 819 0.89 -8.37 -27.32
CA TYR A 819 2.16 -8.72 -26.68
C TYR A 819 2.91 -7.46 -26.26
N LEU A 820 3.80 -7.61 -25.29
CA LEU A 820 4.68 -6.55 -24.79
C LEU A 820 6.09 -6.70 -25.37
N ASP A 821 6.83 -5.61 -25.53
CA ASP A 821 8.23 -5.68 -25.92
C ASP A 821 9.11 -5.71 -24.67
N THR A 822 9.56 -6.90 -24.27
CA THR A 822 10.47 -7.13 -23.13
C THR A 822 11.93 -6.79 -23.42
N GLU A 823 12.25 -6.46 -24.69
CA GLU A 823 13.50 -5.80 -25.07
C GLU A 823 13.17 -4.34 -25.37
N ILE A 824 13.31 -3.50 -24.34
CA ILE A 824 13.04 -2.06 -24.37
C ILE A 824 13.77 -1.39 -25.55
N ARG A 825 13.06 -0.46 -26.22
CA ARG A 825 13.61 0.43 -27.26
C ARG A 825 14.78 1.28 -26.77
#